data_AF-A0A6N9R0Q2-F1
#
_entry.id   AF-A0A6N9R0Q2-F1
#
_cell.length_a   1.000
_cell.length_b   1.000
_cell.length_c   1.000
_cell.angle_alpha   90.00
_cell.angle_beta   90.00
_cell.angle_gamma   90.00
#
_symmetry.space_group_name_H-M   'P 1'
#
loop_
_entity.id
_entity.type
_entity.pdbx_description
1 polymer ?
#
loop_
_entity_poly.entity_id
_entity_poly.type
_entity_poly.pdbx_seq_one_letter_code
_entity_poly.pdbx_strand_id
1 'polypeptide(L)'
;MKYENQRPDLVDQIKTLVQSANSVKTVPHGIKTVNPGEGLQMLSPDGSEIFWDWETAHEYDTRIAEGQAAIDQARADLDKAEADLAAGAIRVDENRAILDALGPRVDAAESTITQASQNLTALEGTVGDVSAAAAAAQSTAQDALLLGFDRNIVPSNGDGSSQAGWEQFGWNTSGTGQNNGNPGSYWLQGRKNGLTREFGAVPGEYTWAASVKASIIDTRWYLQLRLRDAAGASLGNPYLVVSQVVPNGSWLTSSGTVTLPPGTARADLYVYGQHPNGAQDPGAYQWYTGISLRRMIPGALVVNGSITGTQIAGESVAAEVVRSMTAEHRKLVVTEDALLAQATVLGTLTADQINSRRLIRGRDAILSGTVDVAQLNVTGAMSAEIVRAMDIQARRGIFTEGLTAQDATLLGTTVAETLNAGTVAARIMTSGLLQTTTAANRGVKIDNSGIRAWDSSGRQTMKIDGVSNYMTGEFSTAQSGQRVKISNAGNTAAIDLFASRSTSDHVGIWYDSPDTNVLNSVGRVLAISGSSYTRDSPGVEMWPMRGTFGFRGRWQQETDATKFVEIFNKNGLNAGAWAQIEIPFQSAFPTNNSLLFPLVSAERGAGADVVVMVQSITASSITMVVVNKSNSGNSGAIKLRAAVFNLNS
;
A
#
# COMPACT_ATOMS: atom_id res chain seq x y z
N MET A 1 34.21 98.77 -77.82
CA MET A 1 33.64 97.41 -77.75
C MET A 1 32.59 97.39 -76.67
N LYS A 2 31.41 96.87 -76.99
CA LYS A 2 30.15 97.05 -76.25
C LYS A 2 30.14 96.23 -74.96
N TYR A 3 29.69 96.88 -73.89
CA TYR A 3 29.27 96.25 -72.64
C TYR A 3 28.14 95.26 -72.93
N GLU A 4 28.36 93.97 -72.68
CA GLU A 4 27.30 92.97 -72.66
C GLU A 4 26.55 93.06 -71.32
N ASN A 5 25.29 93.47 -71.44
CA ASN A 5 24.32 93.57 -70.37
C ASN A 5 23.91 92.16 -69.92
N GLN A 6 24.47 91.66 -68.82
CA GLN A 6 24.11 90.38 -68.20
C GLN A 6 22.83 90.46 -67.35
N ARG A 7 21.78 91.13 -67.84
CA ARG A 7 20.45 91.00 -67.23
C ARG A 7 19.72 89.85 -67.92
N PRO A 8 19.14 88.89 -67.18
CA PRO A 8 18.29 87.87 -67.77
C PRO A 8 17.16 88.56 -68.53
N ASP A 9 16.92 88.17 -69.77
CA ASP A 9 15.63 88.43 -70.41
C ASP A 9 14.58 87.78 -69.52
N LEU A 10 13.85 88.63 -68.78
CA LEU A 10 12.70 88.34 -67.93
C LEU A 10 11.50 87.89 -68.79
N VAL A 11 11.72 86.99 -69.73
CA VAL A 11 10.65 86.14 -70.23
C VAL A 11 10.46 85.08 -69.17
N ASP A 12 9.29 85.16 -68.57
CA ASP A 12 8.82 84.51 -67.37
C ASP A 12 8.84 82.97 -67.50
N GLN A 13 10.03 82.38 -67.50
CA GLN A 13 10.23 80.93 -67.57
C GLN A 13 9.61 80.24 -66.36
N ILE A 14 9.57 80.92 -65.21
CA ILE A 14 8.89 80.44 -64.01
C ILE A 14 7.39 80.45 -64.22
N LYS A 15 6.78 81.51 -64.77
CA LYS A 15 5.33 81.51 -65.05
C LYS A 15 4.96 80.58 -66.20
N THR A 16 5.87 80.34 -67.15
CA THR A 16 5.68 79.33 -68.21
C THR A 16 5.76 77.91 -67.64
N LEU A 17 6.71 77.65 -66.72
CA LEU A 17 6.80 76.37 -65.99
C LEU A 17 5.61 76.17 -65.05
N VAL A 18 5.19 77.19 -64.32
CA VAL A 18 4.03 77.16 -63.41
C VAL A 18 2.73 77.03 -64.21
N GLN A 19 2.61 77.67 -65.38
CA GLN A 19 1.49 77.45 -66.29
C GLN A 19 1.53 76.07 -66.92
N SER A 20 2.70 75.51 -67.25
CA SER A 20 2.82 74.13 -67.74
C SER A 20 2.40 73.13 -66.66
N ALA A 21 2.86 73.31 -65.41
CA ALA A 21 2.53 72.47 -64.26
C ALA A 21 1.05 72.59 -63.86
N ASN A 22 0.46 73.78 -63.97
CA ASN A 22 -0.97 73.99 -63.69
C ASN A 22 -1.89 73.69 -64.89
N SER A 23 -1.35 73.57 -66.11
CA SER A 23 -2.10 73.20 -67.33
C SER A 23 -2.23 71.69 -67.51
N VAL A 24 -1.36 70.90 -66.87
CA VAL A 24 -1.66 69.49 -66.63
C VAL A 24 -2.67 69.43 -65.49
N LYS A 25 -3.92 69.80 -65.82
CA LYS A 25 -5.09 69.25 -65.16
C LYS A 25 -5.06 67.73 -65.39
N THR A 26 -4.19 67.00 -64.69
CA THR A 26 -4.57 65.69 -64.19
C THR A 26 -5.58 65.96 -63.08
N VAL A 27 -6.79 66.39 -63.46
CA VAL A 27 -7.95 65.92 -62.71
C VAL A 27 -7.79 64.40 -62.74
N PRO A 28 -7.74 63.69 -61.61
CA PRO A 28 -7.80 62.24 -61.64
C PRO A 28 -9.12 61.87 -62.29
N HIS A 29 -9.11 61.66 -63.60
CA HIS A 29 -10.25 61.14 -64.33
C HIS A 29 -10.34 59.67 -63.95
N GLY A 30 -11.14 59.42 -62.92
CA GLY A 30 -11.45 58.10 -62.41
C GLY A 30 -10.53 57.69 -61.26
N ILE A 31 -11.15 57.28 -60.15
CA ILE A 31 -10.72 56.04 -59.52
C ILE A 31 -10.73 55.02 -60.66
N LYS A 32 -9.56 54.70 -61.21
CA LYS A 32 -9.48 53.61 -62.19
C LYS A 32 -9.68 52.35 -61.36
N THR A 33 -10.90 51.83 -61.33
CA THR A 33 -11.14 50.45 -60.90
C THR A 33 -10.34 49.60 -61.87
N VAL A 34 -9.21 49.12 -61.37
CA VAL A 34 -8.28 48.29 -62.11
C VAL A 34 -9.06 47.02 -62.51
N ASN A 35 -9.22 46.80 -63.81
CA ASN A 35 -9.88 45.58 -64.29
C ASN A 35 -8.93 44.39 -64.11
N PRO A 36 -9.43 43.14 -64.00
CA PRO A 36 -8.59 41.95 -63.92
C PRO A 36 -7.54 41.94 -65.05
N GLY A 37 -6.25 41.94 -64.68
CA GLY A 37 -5.11 41.99 -65.60
C GLY A 37 -4.49 43.37 -65.89
N GLU A 38 -5.02 44.47 -65.35
CA GLU A 38 -4.30 45.76 -65.31
C GLU A 38 -3.50 45.87 -63.99
N GLY A 39 -2.27 46.37 -64.03
CA GLY A 39 -1.43 46.51 -62.84
C GLY A 39 -0.26 47.45 -63.04
N LEU A 40 0.30 47.94 -61.95
CA LEU A 40 1.44 48.86 -61.92
C LEU A 40 2.72 48.04 -61.76
N GLN A 41 3.58 48.01 -62.79
CA GLN A 41 4.87 47.33 -62.72
C GLN A 41 5.92 48.26 -62.12
N MET A 42 6.50 47.88 -60.99
CA MET A 42 7.55 48.60 -60.30
C MET A 42 8.84 47.78 -60.35
N LEU A 43 9.95 48.40 -60.73
CA LEU A 43 11.28 47.80 -60.57
C LEU A 43 11.86 48.18 -59.21
N SER A 44 12.15 47.17 -58.41
CA SER A 44 12.92 47.31 -57.17
C SER A 44 14.39 47.66 -57.49
N PRO A 45 15.13 48.33 -56.58
CA PRO A 45 16.56 48.65 -56.76
C PRO A 45 17.48 47.45 -57.02
N ASP A 46 17.04 46.24 -56.66
CA ASP A 46 17.75 44.99 -56.96
C ASP A 46 17.44 44.41 -58.35
N GLY A 47 16.61 45.09 -59.13
CA GLY A 47 16.20 44.68 -60.48
C GLY A 47 15.02 43.71 -60.51
N SER A 48 14.40 43.38 -59.37
CA SER A 48 13.19 42.56 -59.36
C SER A 48 11.96 43.37 -59.78
N GLU A 49 11.15 42.81 -60.69
CA GLU A 49 9.87 43.39 -61.12
C GLU A 49 8.75 42.97 -60.16
N ILE A 50 8.08 43.95 -59.56
CA ILE A 50 6.91 43.78 -58.71
C ILE A 50 5.71 44.30 -59.49
N PHE A 51 4.76 43.43 -59.80
CA PHE A 51 3.52 43.81 -60.49
C PHE A 51 2.41 44.01 -59.44
N TRP A 52 1.86 45.22 -59.34
CA TRP A 52 0.85 45.59 -58.35
C TRP A 52 -0.51 45.74 -59.05
N ASP A 53 -1.32 44.70 -59.02
CA ASP A 53 -2.65 44.64 -59.66
C ASP A 53 -3.81 44.60 -58.65
N TRP A 54 -5.05 44.58 -59.16
CA TRP A 54 -6.26 44.46 -58.35
C TRP A 54 -6.30 43.18 -57.50
N GLU A 55 -5.82 42.06 -58.03
CA GLU A 55 -5.82 40.78 -57.31
C GLU A 55 -4.87 40.84 -56.12
N THR A 56 -3.70 41.46 -56.29
CA THR A 56 -2.74 41.72 -55.23
C THR A 56 -3.33 42.57 -54.11
N ALA A 57 -4.08 43.64 -54.44
CA ALA A 57 -4.74 44.48 -53.43
C ALA A 57 -5.85 43.74 -52.67
N HIS A 58 -6.68 42.96 -53.38
CA HIS A 58 -7.74 42.15 -52.77
C HIS A 58 -7.18 41.02 -51.86
N GLU A 59 -6.05 40.43 -52.25
CA GLU A 59 -5.33 39.46 -51.44
C GLU A 59 -4.78 40.09 -50.15
N TYR A 60 -4.29 41.33 -50.20
CA TYR A 60 -3.89 42.07 -49.01
C TYR A 60 -5.08 42.33 -48.06
N ASP A 61 -6.22 42.79 -48.57
CA ASP A 61 -7.43 43.00 -47.75
C ASP A 61 -7.91 41.70 -47.10
N THR A 62 -7.87 40.60 -47.86
CA THR A 62 -8.21 39.26 -47.36
C THR A 62 -7.26 38.82 -46.24
N ARG A 63 -5.95 38.98 -46.45
CA ARG A 63 -4.93 38.65 -45.44
C ARG A 63 -5.03 39.53 -44.20
N ILE A 64 -5.43 40.79 -44.33
CA ILE A 64 -5.70 41.68 -43.19
C ILE A 64 -6.91 41.17 -42.41
N ALA A 65 -8.01 40.80 -43.09
CA ALA A 65 -9.20 40.27 -42.44
C ALA A 65 -8.94 38.93 -41.73
N GLU A 66 -8.19 38.02 -42.37
CA GLU A 66 -7.74 36.76 -41.77
C GLU A 66 -6.81 37.00 -40.58
N GLY A 67 -5.89 37.97 -40.70
CA GLY A 67 -5.02 38.39 -39.60
C GLY A 67 -5.79 38.93 -38.40
N GLN A 68 -6.84 39.72 -38.66
CA GLN A 68 -7.74 40.24 -37.62
C GLN A 68 -8.47 39.09 -36.91
N ALA A 69 -9.03 38.14 -37.66
CA ALA A 69 -9.70 36.97 -37.10
C ALA A 69 -8.76 36.08 -36.26
N ALA A 70 -7.51 35.92 -36.71
CA ALA A 70 -6.49 35.19 -35.95
C ALA A 70 -6.13 35.90 -34.63
N ILE A 71 -6.05 37.24 -34.63
CA ILE A 71 -5.83 38.04 -33.43
C ILE A 71 -7.01 37.91 -32.45
N ASP A 72 -8.25 37.96 -32.96
CA ASP A 72 -9.44 37.82 -32.11
C ASP A 72 -9.52 36.43 -31.49
N GLN A 73 -9.18 35.38 -32.24
CA GLN A 73 -9.09 34.02 -31.70
C GLN A 73 -8.00 33.92 -30.63
N ALA A 74 -6.81 34.49 -30.87
CA ALA A 74 -5.72 34.49 -29.90
C ALA A 74 -6.10 35.21 -28.60
N ARG A 75 -6.92 36.28 -28.67
CA ARG A 75 -7.47 36.95 -27.48
C ARG A 75 -8.43 36.04 -26.71
N ALA A 76 -9.35 35.37 -27.39
CA ALA A 76 -10.28 34.44 -26.76
C ALA A 76 -9.56 33.26 -26.08
N ASP A 77 -8.51 32.74 -26.71
CA ASP A 77 -7.68 31.67 -26.14
C ASP A 77 -6.91 32.17 -24.91
N LEU A 78 -6.43 33.42 -24.92
CA LEU A 78 -5.78 34.04 -23.77
C LEU A 78 -6.75 34.22 -22.60
N ASP A 79 -7.95 34.74 -22.85
CA ASP A 79 -8.99 34.91 -21.82
C ASP A 79 -9.34 33.56 -21.16
N LYS A 80 -9.42 32.49 -21.96
CA LYS A 80 -9.64 31.13 -21.45
C LYS A 80 -8.46 30.64 -20.62
N ALA A 81 -7.23 30.86 -21.09
CA ALA A 81 -6.03 30.47 -20.34
C ALA A 81 -5.92 31.21 -19.00
N GLU A 82 -6.31 32.49 -18.95
CA GLU A 82 -6.38 33.28 -17.72
C GLU A 82 -7.43 32.71 -16.75
N ALA A 83 -8.62 32.35 -17.25
CA ALA A 83 -9.66 31.72 -16.44
C ALA A 83 -9.22 30.36 -15.87
N ASP A 84 -8.59 29.52 -16.70
CA ASP A 84 -8.06 28.22 -16.27
C ASP A 84 -6.94 28.38 -15.24
N LEU A 85 -6.09 29.40 -15.39
CA LEU A 85 -5.03 29.72 -14.43
C LEU A 85 -5.61 30.20 -13.09
N ALA A 86 -6.66 31.03 -13.11
CA ALA A 86 -7.35 31.47 -11.91
C ALA A 86 -8.01 30.30 -11.16
N ALA A 87 -8.69 29.39 -11.89
CA ALA A 87 -9.22 28.15 -11.31
C ALA A 87 -8.12 27.24 -10.76
N GLY A 88 -6.97 27.17 -11.45
CA GLY A 88 -5.78 26.48 -10.99
C GLY A 88 -5.23 27.03 -9.67
N ALA A 89 -5.17 28.36 -9.53
CA ALA A 89 -4.72 29.02 -8.31
C ALA A 89 -5.62 28.70 -7.11
N ILE A 90 -6.94 28.74 -7.30
CA ILE A 90 -7.92 28.36 -6.25
C ILE A 90 -7.66 26.94 -5.77
N ARG A 91 -7.47 25.98 -6.68
CA ARG A 91 -7.17 24.58 -6.32
C ARG A 91 -5.85 24.42 -5.56
N VAL A 92 -4.84 25.23 -5.88
CA VAL A 92 -3.58 25.24 -5.15
C VAL A 92 -3.77 25.76 -3.73
N ASP A 93 -4.57 26.81 -3.54
CA ASP A 93 -4.88 27.36 -2.23
C ASP A 93 -5.71 26.39 -1.38
N GLU A 94 -6.69 25.71 -1.99
CA GLU A 94 -7.45 24.63 -1.32
C GLU A 94 -6.53 23.48 -0.88
N ASN A 95 -5.64 23.01 -1.76
CA ASN A 95 -4.68 21.97 -1.43
C ASN A 95 -3.72 22.42 -0.33
N ARG A 96 -3.30 23.69 -0.33
CA ARG A 96 -2.47 24.26 0.72
C ARG A 96 -3.20 24.26 2.06
N ALA A 97 -4.47 24.68 2.10
CA ALA A 97 -5.28 24.64 3.32
C ALA A 97 -5.44 23.21 3.86
N ILE A 98 -5.58 22.21 2.98
CA ILE A 98 -5.61 20.79 3.37
C ILE A 98 -4.27 20.36 3.98
N LEU A 99 -3.14 20.73 3.37
CA LEU A 99 -1.81 20.42 3.90
C LEU A 99 -1.55 21.08 5.26
N ASP A 100 -1.94 22.35 5.41
CA ASP A 100 -1.83 23.09 6.67
C ASP A 100 -2.67 22.44 7.79
N ALA A 101 -3.83 21.85 7.45
CA ALA A 101 -4.65 21.10 8.39
C ALA A 101 -4.11 19.70 8.72
N LEU A 102 -3.33 19.08 7.82
CA LEU A 102 -2.73 17.77 8.05
C LEU A 102 -1.52 17.82 8.99
N GLY A 103 -0.72 18.90 8.96
CA GLY A 103 0.45 19.07 9.83
C GLY A 103 0.16 18.81 11.32
N PRO A 104 -0.78 19.56 11.95
CA PRO A 104 -1.12 19.36 13.37
C PRO A 104 -1.65 17.96 13.70
N ARG A 105 -2.29 17.28 12.75
CA ARG A 105 -2.80 15.91 12.94
C ARG A 105 -1.66 14.90 12.95
N VAL A 106 -0.64 15.10 12.12
CA VAL A 106 0.58 14.28 12.10
C VAL A 106 1.35 14.52 13.39
N ASP A 107 1.56 15.77 13.80
CA ASP A 107 2.27 16.10 15.05
C ASP A 107 1.58 15.47 16.28
N ALA A 108 0.25 15.50 16.34
CA ALA A 108 -0.51 14.85 17.41
C ALA A 108 -0.37 13.31 17.39
N ALA A 109 -0.32 12.71 16.20
CA ALA A 109 -0.10 11.27 16.05
C ALA A 109 1.32 10.87 16.48
N GLU A 110 2.34 11.64 16.08
CA GLU A 110 3.73 11.44 16.48
C GLU A 110 3.91 11.54 17.99
N SER A 111 3.28 12.53 18.63
CA SER A 111 3.27 12.67 20.09
C SER A 111 2.63 11.45 20.78
N THR A 112 1.50 10.97 20.26
CA THR A 112 0.81 9.78 20.78
C THR A 112 1.68 8.52 20.66
N ILE A 113 2.33 8.32 19.52
CA ILE A 113 3.23 7.18 19.28
C ILE A 113 4.45 7.25 20.20
N THR A 114 5.03 8.44 20.38
CA THR A 114 6.16 8.65 21.29
C THR A 114 5.79 8.28 22.72
N GLN A 115 4.61 8.72 23.20
CA GLN A 115 4.13 8.36 24.54
C GLN A 115 3.88 6.85 24.68
N ALA A 116 3.31 6.20 23.66
CA ALA A 116 3.10 4.76 23.67
C ALA A 116 4.43 3.98 23.73
N SER A 117 5.46 4.45 23.01
CA SER A 117 6.80 3.86 23.07
C SER A 117 7.43 3.98 24.45
N GLN A 118 7.30 5.14 25.10
CA GLN A 118 7.79 5.34 26.48
C GLN A 118 7.07 4.43 27.47
N ASN A 119 5.75 4.29 27.34
CA ASN A 119 4.96 3.39 28.18
C ASN A 119 5.38 1.92 27.99
N LEU A 120 5.67 1.51 26.75
CA LEU A 120 6.15 0.15 26.46
C LEU A 120 7.51 -0.11 27.13
N THR A 121 8.45 0.81 27.00
CA THR A 121 9.76 0.68 27.67
C THR A 121 9.63 0.63 29.20
N ALA A 122 8.73 1.43 29.79
CA ALA A 122 8.45 1.36 31.22
C ALA A 122 7.83 0.02 31.64
N LEU A 123 6.94 -0.53 30.81
CA LEU A 123 6.33 -1.83 31.04
C LEU A 123 7.36 -2.97 30.93
N GLU A 124 8.24 -2.92 29.94
CA GLU A 124 9.35 -3.86 29.78
C GLU A 124 10.27 -3.88 31.01
N GLY A 125 10.61 -2.69 31.54
CA GLY A 125 11.34 -2.57 32.81
C GLY A 125 10.59 -3.21 33.98
N THR A 126 9.30 -2.90 34.12
CA THR A 126 8.45 -3.46 35.18
C THR A 126 8.35 -4.99 35.09
N VAL A 127 8.19 -5.55 33.88
CA VAL A 127 8.15 -7.00 33.66
C VAL A 127 9.52 -7.63 33.97
N GLY A 128 10.61 -6.97 33.62
CA GLY A 128 11.97 -7.35 34.00
C GLY A 128 12.11 -7.45 35.52
N ASP A 129 11.72 -6.42 36.24
CA ASP A 129 11.78 -6.37 37.71
C ASP A 129 10.91 -7.46 38.36
N VAL A 130 9.69 -7.66 37.87
CA VAL A 130 8.79 -8.72 38.36
C VAL A 130 9.39 -10.10 38.12
N SER A 131 9.99 -10.33 36.94
CA SER A 131 10.62 -11.61 36.62
C SER A 131 11.83 -11.90 37.52
N ALA A 132 12.64 -10.89 37.82
CA ALA A 132 13.78 -11.00 38.73
C ALA A 132 13.32 -11.24 40.18
N ALA A 133 12.27 -10.53 40.62
CA ALA A 133 11.68 -10.72 41.95
C ALA A 133 11.09 -12.13 42.11
N ALA A 134 10.40 -12.65 41.09
CA ALA A 134 9.85 -14.01 41.10
C ALA A 134 10.97 -15.07 41.18
N ALA A 135 12.05 -14.90 40.43
CA ALA A 135 13.21 -15.79 40.49
C ALA A 135 13.88 -15.79 41.88
N ALA A 136 14.04 -14.61 42.50
CA ALA A 136 14.60 -14.47 43.83
C ALA A 136 13.71 -15.10 44.92
N ALA A 137 12.39 -14.92 44.83
CA ALA A 137 11.43 -15.53 45.74
C ALA A 137 11.46 -17.07 45.65
N GLN A 138 11.58 -17.61 44.43
CA GLN A 138 11.66 -19.06 44.21
C GLN A 138 12.95 -19.67 44.78
N SER A 139 14.09 -18.99 44.64
CA SER A 139 15.36 -19.42 45.28
C SER A 139 15.28 -19.37 46.80
N THR A 140 14.71 -18.30 47.36
CA THR A 140 14.57 -18.14 48.83
C THR A 140 13.69 -19.22 49.46
N ALA A 141 12.65 -19.67 48.76
CA ALA A 141 11.78 -20.75 49.23
C ALA A 141 12.48 -22.13 49.19
N GLN A 142 13.47 -22.33 48.33
CA GLN A 142 14.21 -23.59 48.20
C GLN A 142 15.38 -23.71 49.19
N ASP A 143 15.97 -22.58 49.65
CA ASP A 143 17.11 -22.55 50.57
C ASP A 143 16.76 -22.23 52.04
N ALA A 144 15.48 -22.16 52.40
CA ALA A 144 15.04 -21.82 53.76
C ALA A 144 15.29 -22.97 54.76
N LEU A 145 16.27 -22.77 55.66
CA LEU A 145 16.52 -23.63 56.83
C LEU A 145 15.58 -23.25 57.98
N LEU A 146 14.63 -24.13 58.32
CA LEU A 146 13.76 -23.95 59.49
C LEU A 146 14.54 -24.27 60.79
N LEU A 147 14.90 -23.24 61.56
CA LEU A 147 15.48 -23.38 62.91
C LEU A 147 14.49 -22.86 63.95
N GLY A 148 13.88 -23.74 64.77
CA GLY A 148 13.18 -23.27 65.98
C GLY A 148 12.03 -24.13 66.53
N PHE A 149 12.28 -25.40 66.86
CA PHE A 149 11.46 -26.06 67.90
C PHE A 149 12.29 -26.13 69.17
N ASP A 150 11.72 -25.69 70.30
CA ASP A 150 12.37 -25.88 71.60
C ASP A 150 12.33 -27.37 72.01
N ARG A 151 13.09 -27.74 73.04
CA ARG A 151 13.04 -29.10 73.62
C ARG A 151 11.63 -29.41 74.15
N ASN A 152 11.28 -30.69 74.18
CA ASN A 152 10.03 -31.15 74.82
C ASN A 152 10.03 -30.75 76.30
N ILE A 153 9.02 -29.98 76.72
CA ILE A 153 8.90 -29.50 78.10
C ILE A 153 8.16 -30.48 79.02
N VAL A 154 7.45 -31.47 78.45
CA VAL A 154 6.86 -32.55 79.25
C VAL A 154 7.98 -33.50 79.64
N PRO A 155 8.21 -33.74 80.96
CA PRO A 155 9.14 -34.76 81.40
C PRO A 155 8.55 -36.12 81.01
N SER A 156 9.00 -36.69 79.90
CA SER A 156 8.57 -37.99 79.43
C SER A 156 9.76 -38.72 78.84
N ASN A 157 9.63 -40.04 78.75
CA ASN A 157 10.52 -40.86 77.92
C ASN A 157 10.14 -40.65 76.44
N GLY A 158 10.20 -39.42 75.94
CA GLY A 158 9.55 -38.96 74.70
C GLY A 158 9.92 -39.67 73.40
N ASP A 159 10.79 -40.68 73.44
CA ASP A 159 11.20 -41.56 72.35
C ASP A 159 10.99 -43.07 72.65
N GLY A 160 10.45 -43.43 73.82
CA GLY A 160 10.25 -44.81 74.26
C GLY A 160 11.55 -45.58 74.57
N SER A 161 12.69 -44.92 74.67
CA SER A 161 14.01 -45.59 74.70
C SER A 161 14.44 -46.15 76.06
N SER A 162 13.91 -45.63 77.18
CA SER A 162 14.18 -46.18 78.53
C SER A 162 13.08 -47.10 79.07
N GLN A 163 13.47 -48.19 79.77
CA GLN A 163 12.56 -49.06 80.54
C GLN A 163 12.46 -48.61 82.01
N ALA A 164 12.45 -47.31 82.30
CA ALA A 164 12.29 -46.77 83.67
C ALA A 164 10.82 -46.45 83.98
N GLY A 165 10.36 -46.48 85.24
CA GLY A 165 8.97 -46.14 85.62
C GLY A 165 8.67 -44.62 85.51
N TRP A 166 7.41 -44.20 85.24
CA TRP A 166 7.03 -42.77 85.17
C TRP A 166 7.33 -41.98 86.46
N GLU A 167 7.41 -42.65 87.61
CA GLU A 167 7.77 -42.07 88.91
C GLU A 167 9.17 -41.42 88.87
N GLN A 168 10.11 -41.95 88.07
CA GLN A 168 11.45 -41.34 87.90
C GLN A 168 11.41 -40.02 87.11
N PHE A 169 10.37 -39.82 86.29
CA PHE A 169 10.10 -38.55 85.62
C PHE A 169 9.18 -37.64 86.46
N GLY A 170 8.88 -38.06 87.70
CA GLY A 170 8.14 -37.31 88.71
C GLY A 170 6.62 -37.27 88.50
N TRP A 171 6.06 -38.20 87.73
CA TRP A 171 4.61 -38.29 87.56
C TRP A 171 3.94 -38.86 88.80
N ASN A 172 2.81 -38.26 89.16
CA ASN A 172 1.92 -38.83 90.17
C ASN A 172 1.01 -39.87 89.49
N THR A 173 1.08 -41.12 89.95
CA THR A 173 0.39 -42.25 89.32
C THR A 173 -0.55 -42.96 90.31
N SER A 174 -1.74 -43.31 89.85
CA SER A 174 -2.66 -44.22 90.55
C SER A 174 -3.07 -45.36 89.63
N GLY A 175 -2.91 -46.62 90.07
CA GLY A 175 -3.30 -47.82 89.31
C GLY A 175 -2.45 -48.11 88.06
N THR A 176 -1.13 -47.94 88.17
CA THR A 176 -0.18 -48.03 87.04
C THR A 176 0.98 -48.98 87.32
N GLY A 177 1.65 -49.44 86.27
CA GLY A 177 2.87 -50.24 86.34
C GLY A 177 3.63 -50.28 85.00
N GLN A 178 4.77 -50.97 84.96
CA GLN A 178 5.43 -51.31 83.70
C GLN A 178 4.84 -52.59 83.11
N ASN A 179 4.82 -52.72 81.78
CA ASN A 179 4.38 -53.93 81.11
C ASN A 179 5.41 -54.37 80.07
N ASN A 180 5.78 -55.65 80.13
CA ASN A 180 6.78 -56.30 79.28
C ASN A 180 6.28 -56.62 77.85
N GLY A 181 5.00 -56.36 77.52
CA GLY A 181 4.40 -56.70 76.23
C GLY A 181 4.46 -55.61 75.15
N ASN A 182 4.79 -54.35 75.47
CA ASN A 182 4.94 -53.25 74.51
C ASN A 182 6.12 -52.33 74.95
N PRO A 183 7.34 -52.53 74.42
CA PRO A 183 8.54 -51.80 74.83
C PRO A 183 8.38 -50.27 74.70
N GLY A 184 8.86 -49.52 75.69
CA GLY A 184 8.84 -48.04 75.65
C GLY A 184 7.47 -47.39 75.91
N SER A 185 6.48 -48.18 76.33
CA SER A 185 5.13 -47.69 76.66
C SER A 185 4.73 -48.01 78.09
N TYR A 186 3.70 -47.33 78.57
CA TYR A 186 3.19 -47.49 79.93
C TYR A 186 1.70 -47.63 79.95
N TRP A 187 1.16 -48.39 80.91
CA TRP A 187 -0.26 -48.72 80.95
C TRP A 187 -1.02 -48.11 82.13
N LEU A 188 -2.30 -47.84 81.90
CA LEU A 188 -3.32 -47.56 82.89
C LEU A 188 -4.38 -48.67 82.84
N GLN A 189 -4.70 -49.25 84.00
CA GLN A 189 -5.77 -50.24 84.16
C GLN A 189 -6.78 -49.75 85.19
N GLY A 190 -8.06 -50.04 85.00
CA GLY A 190 -9.08 -49.76 86.00
C GLY A 190 -9.70 -48.36 85.91
N ARG A 191 -10.88 -48.24 86.53
CA ARG A 191 -11.77 -47.08 86.44
C ARG A 191 -11.22 -45.88 87.23
N LYS A 192 -11.18 -44.70 86.60
CA LYS A 192 -10.77 -43.39 87.19
C LYS A 192 -9.28 -43.25 87.57
N ASN A 193 -8.43 -44.12 87.04
CA ASN A 193 -6.98 -43.99 87.21
C ASN A 193 -6.42 -42.97 86.20
N GLY A 194 -5.47 -42.15 86.66
CA GLY A 194 -4.94 -41.04 85.87
C GLY A 194 -3.49 -40.73 86.21
N LEU A 195 -2.78 -40.18 85.23
CA LEU A 195 -1.41 -39.70 85.37
C LEU A 195 -1.44 -38.18 85.45
N THR A 196 -0.74 -37.61 86.43
CA THR A 196 -0.62 -36.16 86.55
C THR A 196 0.82 -35.70 86.70
N ARG A 197 1.20 -34.61 86.03
CA ARG A 197 2.50 -33.96 86.22
C ARG A 197 2.42 -32.45 86.03
N GLU A 198 2.97 -31.70 87.00
CA GLU A 198 3.25 -30.27 86.85
C GLU A 198 4.60 -30.07 86.15
N PHE A 199 4.66 -29.13 85.21
CA PHE A 199 5.91 -28.61 84.64
C PHE A 199 5.82 -27.11 84.36
N GLY A 200 6.98 -26.46 84.24
CA GLY A 200 7.07 -25.05 83.87
C GLY A 200 6.58 -24.84 82.45
N ALA A 201 5.72 -23.84 82.25
CA ALA A 201 5.20 -23.49 80.94
C ALA A 201 5.00 -21.97 80.87
N VAL A 202 5.38 -21.35 79.77
CA VAL A 202 5.19 -19.91 79.54
C VAL A 202 4.08 -19.67 78.53
N PRO A 203 3.47 -18.46 78.49
CA PRO A 203 2.44 -18.15 77.51
C PRO A 203 2.97 -18.29 76.08
N GLY A 204 2.13 -18.77 75.17
CA GLY A 204 2.48 -18.96 73.76
C GLY A 204 1.88 -20.22 73.15
N GLU A 205 2.19 -20.45 71.88
CA GLU A 205 1.72 -21.61 71.13
C GLU A 205 2.67 -22.80 71.27
N TYR A 206 2.11 -23.97 71.48
CA TYR A 206 2.84 -25.23 71.63
C TYR A 206 2.28 -26.26 70.67
N THR A 207 3.16 -27.07 70.12
CA THR A 207 2.79 -28.34 69.48
C THR A 207 2.74 -29.43 70.53
N TRP A 208 1.71 -30.26 70.49
CA TRP A 208 1.63 -31.47 71.30
C TRP A 208 1.54 -32.70 70.41
N ALA A 209 2.09 -33.81 70.88
CA ALA A 209 1.92 -35.12 70.27
C ALA A 209 1.91 -36.19 71.37
N ALA A 210 1.12 -37.24 71.18
CA ALA A 210 1.05 -38.36 72.09
C ALA A 210 0.44 -39.57 71.38
N SER A 211 0.89 -40.77 71.72
CA SER A 211 0.38 -42.02 71.17
C SER A 211 -0.28 -42.85 72.25
N VAL A 212 -1.45 -43.42 71.92
CA VAL A 212 -2.24 -44.26 72.81
C VAL A 212 -2.68 -45.55 72.12
N LYS A 213 -2.75 -46.66 72.85
CA LYS A 213 -3.33 -47.92 72.40
C LYS A 213 -4.29 -48.44 73.47
N ALA A 214 -5.42 -49.02 73.09
CA ALA A 214 -6.38 -49.60 74.02
C ALA A 214 -6.54 -51.10 73.78
N SER A 215 -6.83 -51.84 74.85
CA SER A 215 -7.09 -53.30 74.81
C SER A 215 -8.54 -53.67 74.50
N ILE A 216 -9.45 -52.69 74.52
CA ILE A 216 -10.86 -52.86 74.14
C ILE A 216 -11.26 -51.75 73.16
N ILE A 217 -12.17 -52.08 72.25
CA ILE A 217 -12.75 -51.13 71.29
C ILE A 217 -13.52 -50.02 72.01
N ASP A 218 -13.64 -48.86 71.37
CA ASP A 218 -14.41 -47.72 71.84
C ASP A 218 -13.97 -47.07 73.17
N THR A 219 -12.77 -47.39 73.65
CA THR A 219 -12.21 -46.70 74.82
C THR A 219 -11.82 -45.28 74.46
N ARG A 220 -12.26 -44.29 75.23
CA ARG A 220 -11.89 -42.87 75.01
C ARG A 220 -10.78 -42.44 75.97
N TRP A 221 -9.73 -41.83 75.43
CA TRP A 221 -8.67 -41.22 76.23
C TRP A 221 -8.80 -39.70 76.24
N TYR A 222 -8.36 -39.09 77.34
CA TYR A 222 -8.38 -37.64 77.52
C TYR A 222 -7.01 -37.16 77.96
N LEU A 223 -6.52 -36.11 77.30
CA LEU A 223 -5.37 -35.34 77.73
C LEU A 223 -5.81 -33.92 78.02
N GLN A 224 -5.53 -33.44 79.23
CA GLN A 224 -6.04 -32.18 79.75
C GLN A 224 -4.92 -31.42 80.44
N LEU A 225 -4.85 -30.11 80.23
CA LEU A 225 -3.92 -29.21 80.91
C LEU A 225 -4.69 -28.34 81.90
N ARG A 226 -4.21 -28.21 83.14
CA ARG A 226 -4.68 -27.18 84.07
C ARG A 226 -3.58 -26.15 84.22
N LEU A 227 -3.89 -24.91 83.90
CA LEU A 227 -2.88 -23.85 83.84
C LEU A 227 -2.88 -23.04 85.13
N ARG A 228 -1.69 -22.63 85.55
CA ARG A 228 -1.48 -21.84 86.76
C ARG A 228 -0.57 -20.65 86.50
N ASP A 229 -0.77 -19.60 87.26
CA ASP A 229 0.13 -18.45 87.29
C ASP A 229 1.38 -18.71 88.13
N ALA A 230 2.28 -17.73 88.20
CA ALA A 230 3.53 -17.84 88.96
C ALA A 230 3.33 -17.98 90.48
N ALA A 231 2.17 -17.54 91.01
CA ALA A 231 1.80 -17.67 92.42
C ALA A 231 1.10 -19.01 92.73
N GLY A 232 0.81 -19.84 91.72
CA GLY A 232 0.18 -21.15 91.84
C GLY A 232 -1.35 -21.14 91.76
N ALA A 233 -1.98 -19.98 91.52
CA ALA A 233 -3.42 -19.87 91.35
C ALA A 233 -3.85 -20.42 89.99
N SER A 234 -5.04 -21.04 89.94
CA SER A 234 -5.57 -21.63 88.70
C SER A 234 -6.06 -20.52 87.75
N LEU A 235 -5.63 -20.60 86.49
CA LEU A 235 -5.94 -19.60 85.45
C LEU A 235 -7.29 -19.84 84.75
N GLY A 236 -8.13 -20.75 85.25
CA GLY A 236 -9.47 -21.00 84.74
C GLY A 236 -9.80 -22.49 84.57
N ASN A 237 -10.80 -22.77 83.73
CA ASN A 237 -11.20 -24.15 83.44
C ASN A 237 -10.06 -24.91 82.75
N PRO A 238 -9.94 -26.22 82.99
CA PRO A 238 -8.92 -27.02 82.33
C PRO A 238 -9.04 -27.00 80.81
N TYR A 239 -7.90 -26.89 80.14
CA TYR A 239 -7.79 -26.93 78.69
C TYR A 239 -7.80 -28.38 78.21
N LEU A 240 -8.79 -28.76 77.41
CA LEU A 240 -8.87 -30.08 76.80
C LEU A 240 -7.96 -30.12 75.57
N VAL A 241 -6.89 -30.92 75.63
CA VAL A 241 -5.92 -31.05 74.54
C VAL A 241 -6.38 -32.08 73.52
N VAL A 242 -6.88 -33.23 74.00
CA VAL A 242 -7.46 -34.26 73.15
C VAL A 242 -8.54 -35.05 73.88
N SER A 243 -9.58 -35.42 73.14
CA SER A 243 -10.59 -36.39 73.53
C SER A 243 -10.98 -37.22 72.31
N GLN A 244 -10.44 -38.43 72.21
CA GLN A 244 -10.62 -39.28 71.04
C GLN A 244 -10.87 -40.73 71.44
N VAL A 245 -11.63 -41.45 70.61
CA VAL A 245 -11.82 -42.89 70.75
C VAL A 245 -10.59 -43.60 70.21
N VAL A 246 -10.04 -44.52 71.00
CA VAL A 246 -8.84 -45.28 70.67
C VAL A 246 -9.26 -46.60 70.00
N PRO A 247 -8.73 -46.93 68.82
CA PRO A 247 -8.95 -48.23 68.18
C PRO A 247 -8.40 -49.38 69.04
N ASN A 248 -9.06 -50.54 68.99
CA ASN A 248 -8.59 -51.72 69.72
C ASN A 248 -7.28 -52.27 69.13
N GLY A 249 -6.32 -52.56 69.99
CA GLY A 249 -5.11 -53.31 69.64
C GLY A 249 -4.08 -52.55 68.80
N SER A 250 -4.37 -51.33 68.35
CA SER A 250 -3.48 -50.51 67.51
C SER A 250 -3.09 -49.19 68.17
N TRP A 251 -1.90 -48.70 67.86
CA TRP A 251 -1.45 -47.38 68.29
C TRP A 251 -2.14 -46.29 67.48
N LEU A 252 -2.75 -45.33 68.18
CA LEU A 252 -3.25 -44.08 67.64
C LEU A 252 -2.31 -42.97 68.10
N THR A 253 -1.61 -42.34 67.15
CA THR A 253 -0.83 -41.13 67.39
C THR A 253 -1.69 -39.92 67.07
N SER A 254 -1.84 -39.03 68.04
CA SER A 254 -2.54 -37.77 67.89
C SER A 254 -1.57 -36.61 68.15
N SER A 255 -1.70 -35.56 67.36
CA SER A 255 -0.94 -34.32 67.53
C SER A 255 -1.81 -33.12 67.19
N GLY A 256 -1.39 -31.95 67.65
CA GLY A 256 -2.07 -30.69 67.38
C GLY A 256 -1.33 -29.51 67.99
N THR A 257 -1.96 -28.34 67.96
CA THR A 257 -1.46 -27.15 68.64
C THR A 257 -2.33 -26.80 69.84
N VAL A 258 -1.73 -26.18 70.84
CA VAL A 258 -2.41 -25.62 72.01
C VAL A 258 -1.77 -24.28 72.35
N THR A 259 -2.60 -23.26 72.53
CA THR A 259 -2.16 -21.91 72.90
C THR A 259 -2.39 -21.69 74.38
N LEU A 260 -1.30 -21.47 75.12
CA LEU A 260 -1.34 -21.15 76.54
C LEU A 260 -1.54 -19.63 76.72
N PRO A 261 -2.56 -19.18 77.47
CA PRO A 261 -2.90 -17.77 77.61
C PRO A 261 -1.82 -16.97 78.38
N PRO A 262 -1.80 -15.63 78.21
CA PRO A 262 -0.95 -14.74 79.00
C PRO A 262 -1.07 -14.98 80.51
N GLY A 263 0.04 -14.90 81.24
CA GLY A 263 0.09 -15.16 82.68
C GLY A 263 0.35 -16.61 83.09
N THR A 264 0.30 -17.57 82.15
CA THR A 264 0.71 -18.97 82.42
C THR A 264 2.17 -19.06 82.84
N ALA A 265 2.45 -19.69 83.99
CA ALA A 265 3.81 -19.98 84.44
C ALA A 265 4.04 -21.49 84.67
N ARG A 266 2.95 -22.25 84.91
CA ARG A 266 2.99 -23.70 85.13
C ARG A 266 1.77 -24.38 84.50
N ALA A 267 1.93 -25.64 84.13
CA ALA A 267 0.86 -26.47 83.62
C ALA A 267 0.87 -27.86 84.28
N ASP A 268 -0.28 -28.28 84.78
CA ASP A 268 -0.56 -29.64 85.23
C ASP A 268 -1.17 -30.45 84.09
N LEU A 269 -0.43 -31.45 83.61
CA LEU A 269 -0.90 -32.36 82.58
C LEU A 269 -1.56 -33.58 83.21
N TYR A 270 -2.83 -33.77 82.89
CA TYR A 270 -3.65 -34.92 83.29
C TYR A 270 -3.90 -35.83 82.08
N VAL A 271 -3.57 -37.10 82.24
CA VAL A 271 -3.92 -38.17 81.29
C VAL A 271 -4.91 -39.09 81.97
N TYR A 272 -6.11 -39.19 81.40
CA TYR A 272 -7.15 -40.09 81.90
C TYR A 272 -7.29 -41.30 80.98
N GLY A 273 -7.15 -42.48 81.58
CA GLY A 273 -7.51 -43.73 80.93
C GLY A 273 -8.99 -44.06 81.14
N GLN A 274 -9.63 -44.63 80.11
CA GLN A 274 -11.01 -45.14 80.16
C GLN A 274 -12.03 -44.14 80.69
N HIS A 275 -12.06 -42.95 80.10
CA HIS A 275 -12.97 -41.89 80.54
C HIS A 275 -14.44 -42.32 80.41
N PRO A 276 -15.36 -41.87 81.30
CA PRO A 276 -16.79 -42.21 81.27
C PRO A 276 -17.55 -41.98 79.96
N ASN A 277 -16.98 -41.21 79.03
CA ASN A 277 -17.59 -40.89 77.74
C ASN A 277 -17.11 -41.83 76.61
N GLY A 278 -16.68 -43.05 76.97
CA GLY A 278 -16.33 -44.15 76.08
C GLY A 278 -16.60 -45.50 76.75
N ALA A 279 -16.25 -46.60 76.11
CA ALA A 279 -16.38 -47.94 76.69
C ALA A 279 -15.51 -48.06 77.96
N GLN A 280 -16.10 -48.63 79.03
CA GLN A 280 -15.43 -48.80 80.33
C GLN A 280 -15.39 -50.28 80.72
N ASP A 281 -14.20 -50.78 81.06
CA ASP A 281 -14.01 -52.10 81.66
C ASP A 281 -12.90 -52.01 82.72
N PRO A 282 -13.20 -52.24 84.02
CA PRO A 282 -12.20 -52.23 85.08
C PRO A 282 -10.98 -53.12 84.82
N GLY A 283 -11.10 -54.18 84.00
CA GLY A 283 -9.99 -55.06 83.63
C GLY A 283 -9.15 -54.60 82.43
N ALA A 284 -9.63 -53.64 81.63
CA ALA A 284 -8.97 -53.22 80.41
C ALA A 284 -7.73 -52.35 80.68
N TYR A 285 -6.79 -52.36 79.74
CA TYR A 285 -5.57 -51.57 79.71
C TYR A 285 -5.60 -50.52 78.58
N GLN A 286 -5.04 -49.34 78.86
CA GLN A 286 -4.62 -48.38 77.84
C GLN A 286 -3.13 -48.07 77.99
N TRP A 287 -2.39 -48.10 76.89
CA TRP A 287 -0.96 -47.81 76.86
C TRP A 287 -0.69 -46.45 76.24
N TYR A 288 0.30 -45.72 76.77
CA TYR A 288 0.70 -44.39 76.32
C TYR A 288 2.20 -44.30 76.09
N THR A 289 2.60 -43.56 75.06
CA THR A 289 4.00 -43.21 74.79
C THR A 289 4.11 -41.92 73.97
N GLY A 290 5.33 -41.36 73.87
CA GLY A 290 5.63 -40.22 73.01
C GLY A 290 4.92 -38.92 73.39
N ILE A 291 4.48 -38.75 74.65
CA ILE A 291 3.82 -37.52 75.09
C ILE A 291 4.82 -36.38 75.06
N SER A 292 4.55 -35.38 74.24
CA SER A 292 5.38 -34.20 74.10
C SER A 292 4.53 -32.94 74.00
N LEU A 293 5.09 -31.87 74.54
CA LEU A 293 4.63 -30.49 74.37
C LEU A 293 5.89 -29.67 74.06
N ARG A 294 5.97 -29.09 72.87
CA ARG A 294 7.12 -28.30 72.41
C ARG A 294 6.67 -26.91 72.07
N ARG A 295 7.34 -25.91 72.63
CA ARG A 295 7.04 -24.51 72.34
C ARG A 295 7.37 -24.23 70.88
N MET A 296 6.43 -23.61 70.18
CA MET A 296 6.73 -22.95 68.92
C MET A 296 7.43 -21.65 69.29
N ILE A 297 8.75 -21.57 69.09
CA ILE A 297 9.44 -20.29 69.15
C ILE A 297 9.05 -19.57 67.85
N PRO A 298 8.66 -18.28 67.89
CA PRO A 298 8.50 -17.50 66.68
C PRO A 298 9.88 -17.36 66.03
N GLY A 299 10.26 -18.33 65.21
CA GLY A 299 11.46 -18.27 64.40
C GLY A 299 11.23 -17.21 63.33
N ALA A 300 11.94 -16.09 63.44
CA ALA A 300 12.04 -15.16 62.32
C ALA A 300 12.70 -15.91 61.16
N LEU A 301 12.03 -15.95 60.02
CA LEU A 301 12.55 -16.52 58.79
C LEU A 301 13.88 -15.83 58.46
N VAL A 302 14.98 -16.59 58.42
CA VAL A 302 16.26 -16.04 57.96
C VAL A 302 16.28 -16.08 56.44
N VAL A 303 16.04 -14.93 55.82
CA VAL A 303 16.15 -14.71 54.37
C VAL A 303 17.36 -13.83 54.08
N ASN A 304 17.81 -13.77 52.82
CA ASN A 304 18.94 -12.93 52.47
C ASN A 304 18.67 -11.45 52.86
N GLY A 305 19.56 -10.84 53.65
CA GLY A 305 19.37 -9.50 54.24
C GLY A 305 18.56 -9.43 55.54
N SER A 306 18.05 -10.54 56.08
CA SER A 306 17.30 -10.54 57.34
C SER A 306 18.17 -10.52 58.60
N ILE A 307 19.50 -10.57 58.44
CA ILE A 307 20.45 -10.28 59.51
C ILE A 307 20.68 -8.77 59.51
N THR A 308 20.10 -8.10 60.50
CA THR A 308 20.25 -6.65 60.68
C THR A 308 21.44 -6.35 61.60
N GLY A 309 22.03 -5.16 61.48
CA GLY A 309 23.21 -4.72 62.25
C GLY A 309 23.03 -4.68 63.78
N THR A 310 21.82 -4.94 64.29
CA THR A 310 21.58 -5.11 65.73
C THR A 310 21.83 -6.55 66.19
N GLN A 311 21.79 -7.52 65.27
CA GLN A 311 22.03 -8.96 65.50
C GLN A 311 23.52 -9.34 65.33
N ILE A 312 24.32 -8.46 64.74
CA ILE A 312 25.80 -8.52 64.70
C ILE A 312 26.29 -7.22 65.36
N ALA A 313 26.86 -7.25 66.56
CA ALA A 313 27.33 -6.04 67.24
C ALA A 313 28.38 -5.27 66.40
N GLY A 314 27.91 -4.24 65.66
CA GLY A 314 28.59 -3.63 64.51
C GLY A 314 29.92 -2.92 64.75
N GLU A 315 30.27 -2.59 66.00
CA GLU A 315 31.58 -1.96 66.29
C GLU A 315 32.73 -2.98 66.43
N SER A 316 32.42 -4.25 66.74
CA SER A 316 33.44 -5.27 66.99
C SER A 316 34.04 -5.86 65.71
N VAL A 317 33.24 -5.97 64.65
CA VAL A 317 33.65 -6.63 63.41
C VAL A 317 34.46 -5.68 62.51
N ALA A 318 34.05 -4.42 62.38
CA ALA A 318 34.75 -3.44 61.54
C ALA A 318 36.19 -3.14 62.04
N ALA A 319 36.36 -3.00 63.35
CA ALA A 319 37.69 -2.81 63.95
C ALA A 319 38.59 -4.04 63.80
N GLU A 320 38.02 -5.24 63.83
CA GLU A 320 38.76 -6.50 63.67
C GLU A 320 39.17 -6.75 62.21
N VAL A 321 38.33 -6.38 61.24
CA VAL A 321 38.69 -6.41 59.81
C VAL A 321 39.87 -5.46 59.52
N VAL A 322 39.88 -4.24 60.08
CA VAL A 322 40.98 -3.30 59.88
C VAL A 322 42.28 -3.74 60.58
N ARG A 323 42.19 -4.39 61.75
CA ARG A 323 43.35 -4.96 62.46
C ARG A 323 43.95 -6.17 61.75
N SER A 324 43.13 -6.97 61.08
CA SER A 324 43.58 -8.15 60.34
C SER A 324 44.13 -7.85 58.94
N MET A 325 43.99 -6.62 58.43
CA MET A 325 44.58 -6.19 57.15
C MET A 325 46.11 -5.97 57.23
N THR A 326 46.80 -6.24 56.11
CA THR A 326 48.25 -5.95 55.96
C THR A 326 48.53 -4.46 55.79
N ALA A 327 49.77 -4.02 56.04
CA ALA A 327 50.15 -2.59 55.96
C ALA A 327 49.96 -1.98 54.55
N GLU A 328 50.05 -2.80 53.50
CA GLU A 328 49.80 -2.39 52.12
C GLU A 328 48.31 -2.13 51.86
N HIS A 329 47.41 -2.96 52.41
CA HIS A 329 45.97 -2.80 52.26
C HIS A 329 45.40 -1.68 53.13
N ARG A 330 46.05 -1.36 54.27
CA ARG A 330 45.68 -0.18 55.08
C ARG A 330 45.90 1.15 54.37
N LYS A 331 46.77 1.22 53.34
CA LYS A 331 46.96 2.45 52.53
C LYS A 331 45.78 2.74 51.59
N LEU A 332 44.90 1.76 51.35
CA LEU A 332 43.70 1.91 50.52
C LEU A 332 42.49 2.40 51.32
N VAL A 333 42.56 2.36 52.65
CA VAL A 333 41.55 2.95 53.54
C VAL A 333 41.92 4.42 53.76
N VAL A 334 41.48 5.28 52.84
CA VAL A 334 41.68 6.73 52.89
C VAL A 334 40.39 7.43 53.31
N THR A 335 40.52 8.55 54.02
CA THR A 335 39.38 9.45 54.32
C THR A 335 39.06 10.32 53.09
N GLU A 336 37.82 10.79 52.95
CA GLU A 336 37.43 11.70 51.87
C GLU A 336 38.32 12.95 51.79
N ASP A 337 38.76 13.48 52.94
CA ASP A 337 39.67 14.62 53.02
C ASP A 337 41.01 14.40 52.32
N ALA A 338 41.57 13.18 52.40
CA ALA A 338 42.84 12.83 51.75
C ALA A 338 42.69 12.76 50.22
N LEU A 339 41.52 12.32 49.74
CA LEU A 339 41.21 12.21 48.32
C LEU A 339 40.99 13.59 47.67
N LEU A 340 40.32 14.49 48.39
CA LEU A 340 40.03 15.86 47.92
C LEU A 340 41.30 16.72 47.79
N ALA A 341 42.24 16.58 48.72
CA ALA A 341 43.52 17.30 48.67
C ALA A 341 44.34 16.90 47.43
N GLN A 342 44.38 15.61 47.09
CA GLN A 342 45.16 15.12 45.96
C GLN A 342 44.53 15.50 44.60
N ALA A 343 43.20 15.51 44.49
CA ALA A 343 42.50 15.97 43.29
C ALA A 343 42.73 17.48 43.02
N THR A 344 42.80 18.30 44.07
CA THR A 344 43.06 19.74 43.97
C THR A 344 44.48 20.05 43.45
N VAL A 345 45.47 19.26 43.86
CA VAL A 345 46.88 19.40 43.39
C VAL A 345 47.04 18.96 41.93
N LEU A 346 46.30 17.93 41.50
CA LEU A 346 46.31 17.48 40.09
C LEU A 346 45.63 18.49 39.15
N GLY A 347 44.53 19.12 39.58
CA GLY A 347 43.83 20.15 38.79
C GLY A 347 44.62 21.43 38.59
N THR A 348 45.39 21.85 39.60
CA THR A 348 46.26 23.05 39.51
C THR A 348 47.50 22.81 38.66
N LEU A 349 48.15 21.65 38.79
CA LEU A 349 49.36 21.32 38.01
C LEU A 349 49.07 21.15 36.50
N THR A 350 47.92 20.56 36.14
CA THR A 350 47.55 20.34 34.74
C THR A 350 47.13 21.63 34.03
N ALA A 351 46.40 22.52 34.68
CA ALA A 351 46.01 23.82 34.12
C ALA A 351 47.23 24.74 33.89
N ASP A 352 48.16 24.80 34.85
CA ASP A 352 49.36 25.65 34.76
C ASP A 352 50.37 25.13 33.73
N GLN A 353 50.52 23.81 33.59
CA GLN A 353 51.42 23.23 32.58
C GLN A 353 50.90 23.39 31.14
N ILE A 354 49.59 23.37 30.93
CA ILE A 354 48.97 23.60 29.61
C ILE A 354 49.14 25.07 29.19
N ASN A 355 48.92 26.02 30.10
CA ASN A 355 48.99 27.45 29.80
C ASN A 355 50.44 27.98 29.68
N SER A 356 51.37 27.52 30.52
CA SER A 356 52.74 28.07 30.55
C SER A 356 53.67 27.52 29.45
N ARG A 357 53.43 26.30 28.95
CA ARG A 357 54.34 25.65 27.98
C ARG A 357 53.97 25.85 26.51
N ARG A 358 52.85 26.52 26.18
CA ARG A 358 52.35 26.70 24.79
C ARG A 358 52.38 25.40 23.98
N LEU A 359 52.10 24.26 24.63
CA LEU A 359 52.19 22.94 24.00
C LEU A 359 51.03 22.68 23.02
N ILE A 360 49.95 23.45 23.11
CA ILE A 360 48.96 23.54 22.03
C ILE A 360 49.47 24.59 21.03
N ARG A 361 50.28 24.14 20.08
CA ARG A 361 50.48 24.87 18.82
C ARG A 361 49.21 24.65 18.00
N GLY A 362 48.64 25.70 17.42
CA GLY A 362 47.33 25.70 16.73
C GLY A 362 47.15 24.73 15.54
N ARG A 363 48.12 23.84 15.29
CA ARG A 363 48.00 22.71 14.37
C ARG A 363 47.52 21.43 15.05
N ASP A 364 47.81 21.24 16.34
CA ASP A 364 47.68 19.93 16.99
C ASP A 364 46.40 19.78 17.84
N ALA A 365 45.67 20.87 18.13
CA ALA A 365 44.32 20.81 18.72
C ALA A 365 43.46 22.05 18.37
N ILE A 366 42.22 21.82 17.92
CA ILE A 366 41.18 22.84 17.75
C ILE A 366 40.28 22.80 18.99
N LEU A 367 40.32 23.84 19.82
CA LEU A 367 39.45 23.97 20.99
C LEU A 367 38.15 24.66 20.55
N SER A 368 36.99 24.10 20.94
CA SER A 368 35.68 24.69 20.64
C SER A 368 35.63 26.17 21.07
N GLY A 369 35.26 27.07 20.15
CA GLY A 369 35.15 28.51 20.39
C GLY A 369 36.40 29.36 20.16
N THR A 370 37.54 28.79 19.75
CA THR A 370 38.79 29.55 19.50
C THR A 370 39.18 29.75 18.03
N VAL A 371 38.49 29.09 17.09
CA VAL A 371 38.76 29.23 15.64
C VAL A 371 37.67 30.09 15.02
N ASP A 372 38.04 31.30 14.61
CA ASP A 372 37.21 32.17 13.77
C ASP A 372 37.40 31.79 12.29
N VAL A 373 36.35 31.90 11.48
CA VAL A 373 36.36 31.52 10.06
C VAL A 373 37.42 32.32 9.28
N ALA A 374 37.69 33.55 9.71
CA ALA A 374 38.74 34.40 9.15
C ALA A 374 40.18 33.89 9.39
N GLN A 375 40.38 33.01 10.38
CA GLN A 375 41.70 32.45 10.73
C GLN A 375 42.01 31.14 9.99
N LEU A 376 41.02 30.57 9.28
CA LEU A 376 41.20 29.38 8.46
C LEU A 376 41.76 29.75 7.09
N ASN A 377 43.00 29.34 6.81
CA ASN A 377 43.60 29.47 5.48
C ASN A 377 43.03 28.38 4.55
N VAL A 378 41.87 28.63 3.94
CA VAL A 378 41.22 27.69 3.03
C VAL A 378 41.92 27.75 1.67
N THR A 379 42.57 26.65 1.28
CA THR A 379 43.16 26.53 -0.06
C THR A 379 42.09 26.34 -1.12
N GLY A 380 42.35 26.73 -2.38
CA GLY A 380 41.38 26.55 -3.47
C GLY A 380 40.91 25.10 -3.67
N ALA A 381 41.78 24.11 -3.36
CA ALA A 381 41.41 22.69 -3.38
C ALA A 381 40.41 22.34 -2.26
N MET A 382 40.62 22.89 -1.05
CA MET A 382 39.74 22.69 0.10
C MET A 382 38.38 23.37 -0.12
N SER A 383 38.36 24.58 -0.69
CA SER A 383 37.11 25.23 -1.11
C SER A 383 36.34 24.39 -2.12
N ALA A 384 37.03 23.79 -3.08
CA ALA A 384 36.41 22.95 -4.09
C ALA A 384 35.84 21.63 -3.51
N GLU A 385 36.50 21.03 -2.53
CA GLU A 385 35.93 19.88 -1.80
C GLU A 385 34.72 20.25 -0.95
N ILE A 386 34.78 21.37 -0.22
CA ILE A 386 33.65 21.86 0.58
C ILE A 386 32.43 22.08 -0.31
N VAL A 387 32.60 22.78 -1.44
CA VAL A 387 31.51 22.99 -2.41
C VAL A 387 31.02 21.66 -2.99
N ARG A 388 31.90 20.66 -3.23
CA ARG A 388 31.47 19.32 -3.68
C ARG A 388 30.71 18.53 -2.62
N ALA A 389 31.02 18.70 -1.34
CA ALA A 389 30.33 18.02 -0.25
C ALA A 389 28.99 18.67 0.13
N MET A 390 28.79 19.95 -0.20
CA MET A 390 27.54 20.66 0.07
C MET A 390 26.37 20.12 -0.75
N ASP A 391 25.20 20.04 -0.11
CA ASP A 391 23.94 19.77 -0.78
C ASP A 391 23.51 20.92 -1.72
N ILE A 392 22.51 20.66 -2.55
CA ILE A 392 22.00 21.60 -3.54
C ILE A 392 21.46 22.90 -2.92
N GLN A 393 20.81 22.84 -1.75
CA GLN A 393 20.24 24.04 -1.12
C GLN A 393 21.35 24.95 -0.57
N ALA A 394 22.37 24.35 0.05
CA ALA A 394 23.52 25.07 0.57
C ALA A 394 24.34 25.70 -0.58
N ARG A 395 24.50 24.99 -1.72
CA ARG A 395 25.16 25.55 -2.91
C ARG A 395 24.43 26.76 -3.48
N ARG A 396 23.09 26.72 -3.55
CA ARG A 396 22.29 27.84 -4.07
C ARG A 396 22.52 29.14 -3.29
N GLY A 397 22.74 29.05 -1.97
CA GLY A 397 23.04 30.21 -1.13
C GLY A 397 24.39 30.88 -1.40
N ILE A 398 25.39 30.13 -1.94
CA ILE A 398 26.68 30.71 -2.36
C ILE A 398 26.53 31.50 -3.67
N PHE A 399 25.63 31.07 -4.53
CA PHE A 399 25.44 31.63 -5.87
C PHE A 399 24.42 32.80 -5.91
N THR A 400 23.77 33.16 -4.79
CA THR A 400 22.72 34.18 -4.79
C THR A 400 23.21 35.63 -4.81
N GLU A 401 24.45 35.91 -4.42
CA GLU A 401 25.01 37.27 -4.49
C GLU A 401 26.00 37.38 -5.66
N GLY A 402 25.48 37.74 -6.84
CA GLY A 402 26.31 38.21 -7.95
C GLY A 402 26.10 37.54 -9.33
N LEU A 403 25.23 36.54 -9.47
CA LEU A 403 24.94 35.99 -10.80
C LEU A 403 24.09 36.97 -11.62
N THR A 404 24.74 37.63 -12.58
CA THR A 404 24.03 38.32 -13.66
C THR A 404 23.47 37.29 -14.65
N ALA A 405 22.47 37.67 -15.46
CA ALA A 405 21.75 36.78 -16.36
C ALA A 405 22.64 35.99 -17.35
N GLN A 406 23.91 36.36 -17.53
CA GLN A 406 24.89 35.61 -18.33
C GLN A 406 25.36 34.31 -17.67
N ASP A 407 25.39 34.25 -16.33
CA ASP A 407 25.85 33.08 -15.57
C ASP A 407 24.75 32.04 -15.30
N ALA A 408 23.48 32.37 -15.59
CA ALA A 408 22.36 31.41 -15.54
C ALA A 408 22.53 30.24 -16.53
N THR A 409 23.41 30.39 -17.52
CA THR A 409 23.80 29.34 -18.47
C THR A 409 24.49 28.16 -17.79
N LEU A 410 25.18 28.38 -16.66
CA LEU A 410 25.91 27.33 -15.92
C LEU A 410 24.99 26.41 -15.11
N LEU A 411 23.75 26.82 -14.84
CA LEU A 411 22.71 25.96 -14.24
C LEU A 411 21.86 25.26 -15.32
N GLY A 412 21.85 25.76 -16.56
CA GLY A 412 21.15 25.18 -17.71
C GLY A 412 21.91 24.05 -18.42
N THR A 413 23.23 23.95 -18.25
CA THR A 413 24.06 22.86 -18.79
C THR A 413 24.32 21.75 -17.76
N THR A 414 23.35 21.50 -16.88
CA THR A 414 23.43 20.41 -15.90
C THR A 414 23.41 19.07 -16.65
N VAL A 415 24.62 18.55 -16.87
CA VAL A 415 24.95 17.12 -16.91
C VAL A 415 24.43 16.38 -18.16
N ALA A 416 25.32 16.22 -19.13
CA ALA A 416 25.27 15.18 -20.16
C ALA A 416 25.52 13.79 -19.55
N GLU A 417 24.76 13.41 -18.53
CA GLU A 417 24.64 12.03 -18.08
C GLU A 417 23.17 11.67 -18.24
N THR A 418 22.94 10.57 -18.94
CA THR A 418 21.70 9.82 -19.04
C THR A 418 20.73 10.12 -17.89
N LEU A 419 19.72 10.96 -18.13
CA LEU A 419 18.57 11.09 -17.24
C LEU A 419 17.84 9.75 -17.26
N ASN A 420 18.17 8.87 -16.30
CA ASN A 420 17.38 7.68 -15.93
C ASN A 420 16.09 8.12 -15.23
N ALA A 421 15.41 9.13 -15.77
CA ALA A 421 14.16 9.62 -15.26
C ALA A 421 13.04 8.78 -15.88
N GLY A 422 12.46 7.87 -15.10
CA GLY A 422 11.24 7.15 -15.47
C GLY A 422 10.07 8.08 -15.82
N THR A 423 10.16 9.37 -15.46
CA THR A 423 9.18 10.40 -15.84
C THR A 423 9.86 11.76 -15.98
N VAL A 424 9.97 12.30 -17.19
CA VAL A 424 10.25 13.74 -17.39
C VAL A 424 8.91 14.47 -17.32
N ALA A 425 8.66 15.20 -16.23
CA ALA A 425 7.47 16.03 -16.11
C ALA A 425 7.55 17.20 -17.12
N ALA A 426 6.76 17.08 -18.18
CA ALA A 426 6.78 17.92 -19.37
C ALA A 426 6.21 19.33 -19.14
N ARG A 427 6.91 20.17 -18.37
CA ARG A 427 6.51 21.58 -18.25
C ARG A 427 7.31 22.55 -19.12
N ILE A 428 8.56 22.26 -19.49
CA ILE A 428 9.32 23.08 -20.45
C ILE A 428 10.35 22.20 -21.19
N MET A 429 9.93 21.47 -22.25
CA MET A 429 10.87 21.09 -23.32
C MET A 429 10.79 22.16 -24.40
N THR A 430 11.41 23.32 -24.16
CA THR A 430 11.58 24.32 -25.20
C THR A 430 12.80 23.93 -26.03
N SER A 431 12.53 23.17 -27.09
CA SER A 431 13.40 22.77 -28.20
C SER A 431 14.72 22.04 -27.86
N GLY A 432 14.67 20.72 -28.01
CA GLY A 432 15.78 19.82 -28.32
C GLY A 432 15.23 18.64 -29.11
N LEU A 433 16.04 18.01 -29.97
CA LEU A 433 15.62 16.81 -30.73
C LEU A 433 15.21 15.69 -29.76
N LEU A 434 13.90 15.42 -29.63
CA LEU A 434 13.42 14.24 -28.93
C LEU A 434 13.46 13.07 -29.92
N GLN A 435 14.24 12.04 -29.62
CA GLN A 435 14.41 10.92 -30.53
C GLN A 435 14.48 9.57 -29.82
N THR A 436 13.89 8.53 -30.42
CA THR A 436 13.99 7.15 -29.91
C THR A 436 15.32 6.47 -30.26
N THR A 437 16.09 7.05 -31.17
CA THR A 437 17.41 6.57 -31.62
C THR A 437 18.18 7.75 -32.23
N THR A 438 19.51 7.73 -32.25
CA THR A 438 20.34 8.79 -32.84
C THR A 438 20.49 8.69 -34.36
N ALA A 439 20.15 7.57 -34.98
CA ALA A 439 20.21 7.41 -36.43
C ALA A 439 19.20 8.33 -37.14
N ALA A 440 19.63 9.06 -38.17
CA ALA A 440 18.85 10.14 -38.80
C ALA A 440 17.47 9.70 -39.31
N ASN A 441 17.41 8.59 -40.06
CA ASN A 441 16.20 8.07 -40.68
C ASN A 441 15.68 6.83 -39.94
N ARG A 442 15.60 6.86 -38.62
CA ARG A 442 15.13 5.70 -37.83
C ARG A 442 14.33 6.17 -36.63
N GLY A 443 13.33 5.37 -36.24
CA GLY A 443 12.56 5.62 -35.02
C GLY A 443 11.66 6.84 -35.13
N VAL A 444 11.35 7.48 -34.00
CA VAL A 444 10.51 8.68 -33.91
C VAL A 444 11.39 9.88 -33.57
N LYS A 445 11.13 11.01 -34.24
CA LYS A 445 11.76 12.31 -34.02
C LYS A 445 10.68 13.35 -33.78
N ILE A 446 10.87 14.19 -32.77
CA ILE A 446 10.05 15.38 -32.52
C ILE A 446 11.00 16.56 -32.38
N ASP A 447 10.89 17.50 -33.30
CA ASP A 447 11.68 18.73 -33.37
C ASP A 447 10.92 19.85 -34.07
N ASN A 448 11.59 20.95 -34.41
CA ASN A 448 10.99 22.10 -35.11
C ASN A 448 10.44 21.77 -36.50
N SER A 449 10.78 20.61 -37.07
CA SER A 449 10.19 20.11 -38.33
C SER A 449 8.96 19.22 -38.09
N GLY A 450 8.46 19.15 -36.85
CA GLY A 450 7.26 18.41 -36.47
C GLY A 450 7.53 17.00 -35.94
N ILE A 451 6.51 16.14 -36.03
CA ILE A 451 6.60 14.73 -35.63
C ILE A 451 6.90 13.89 -36.87
N ARG A 452 7.98 13.12 -36.83
CA ARG A 452 8.41 12.26 -37.95
C ARG A 452 8.76 10.87 -37.44
N ALA A 453 8.39 9.84 -38.19
CA ALA A 453 8.75 8.46 -37.88
C ALA A 453 9.29 7.73 -39.11
N TRP A 454 10.20 6.78 -38.89
CA TRP A 454 10.80 5.95 -39.94
C TRP A 454 10.74 4.47 -39.59
N ASP A 455 10.55 3.63 -40.61
CA ASP A 455 10.64 2.18 -40.49
C ASP A 455 12.10 1.69 -40.27
N SER A 456 12.27 0.37 -40.16
CA SER A 456 13.60 -0.24 -39.99
C SER A 456 14.51 -0.08 -41.22
N SER A 457 13.94 0.17 -42.40
CA SER A 457 14.63 0.38 -43.67
C SER A 457 14.98 1.85 -43.92
N GLY A 458 14.54 2.75 -43.03
CA GLY A 458 14.74 4.19 -43.12
C GLY A 458 13.81 4.92 -44.08
N ARG A 459 12.65 4.33 -44.41
CA ARG A 459 11.57 5.04 -45.11
C ARG A 459 10.70 5.78 -44.10
N GLN A 460 10.37 7.03 -44.40
CA GLN A 460 9.53 7.85 -43.52
C GLN A 460 8.09 7.34 -43.54
N THR A 461 7.58 6.90 -42.39
CA THR A 461 6.24 6.34 -42.21
C THR A 461 5.24 7.33 -41.63
N MET A 462 5.71 8.42 -41.02
CA MET A 462 4.88 9.47 -40.47
C MET A 462 5.53 10.83 -40.66
N LYS A 463 4.70 11.83 -40.99
CA LYS A 463 5.06 13.24 -41.06
C LYS A 463 3.87 14.06 -40.57
N ILE A 464 4.05 14.84 -39.52
CA ILE A 464 3.11 15.87 -39.05
C ILE A 464 3.90 17.15 -38.84
N ASP A 465 3.84 18.07 -39.80
CA ASP A 465 4.60 19.34 -39.80
C ASP A 465 3.72 20.57 -40.06
N GLY A 466 2.40 20.39 -40.19
CA GLY A 466 1.47 21.47 -40.49
C GLY A 466 1.42 21.88 -41.97
N VAL A 467 2.29 21.33 -42.83
CA VAL A 467 2.34 21.64 -44.27
C VAL A 467 1.97 20.43 -45.11
N SER A 468 2.64 19.30 -44.91
CA SER A 468 2.40 18.05 -45.66
C SER A 468 2.34 16.91 -44.66
N ASN A 469 1.13 16.67 -44.17
CA ASN A 469 0.88 15.64 -43.17
C ASN A 469 0.52 14.32 -43.87
N TYR A 470 1.26 13.25 -43.56
CA TYR A 470 0.92 11.92 -44.06
C TYR A 470 1.38 10.82 -43.12
N MET A 471 0.71 9.69 -43.24
CA MET A 471 1.07 8.43 -42.60
C MET A 471 1.03 7.34 -43.67
N THR A 472 2.06 6.51 -43.74
CA THR A 472 2.11 5.37 -44.65
C THR A 472 2.14 4.07 -43.83
N GLY A 473 1.27 3.13 -44.18
CA GLY A 473 1.12 1.86 -43.46
C GLY A 473 -0.30 1.65 -42.95
N GLU A 474 -0.43 1.02 -41.78
CA GLU A 474 -1.71 0.72 -41.12
C GLU A 474 -1.90 1.61 -39.89
N PHE A 475 -2.99 2.37 -39.85
CA PHE A 475 -3.50 3.03 -38.64
C PHE A 475 -4.68 2.23 -38.09
N SER A 476 -4.56 1.75 -36.86
CA SER A 476 -5.57 0.90 -36.21
C SER A 476 -5.91 1.43 -34.83
N THR A 477 -7.19 1.50 -34.49
CA THR A 477 -7.65 1.98 -33.16
C THR A 477 -7.51 0.94 -32.04
N ALA A 478 -7.16 -0.31 -32.38
CA ALA A 478 -6.83 -1.36 -31.43
C ALA A 478 -5.85 -2.38 -32.05
N GLN A 479 -5.04 -3.04 -31.20
CA GLN A 479 -4.07 -4.06 -31.64
C GLN A 479 -4.74 -5.31 -32.21
N SER A 480 -5.94 -5.65 -31.72
CA SER A 480 -6.79 -6.73 -32.26
C SER A 480 -8.25 -6.50 -31.87
N GLY A 481 -9.19 -7.20 -32.52
CA GLY A 481 -10.62 -7.12 -32.24
C GLY A 481 -11.33 -5.94 -32.90
N GLN A 482 -12.15 -5.22 -32.13
CA GLN A 482 -12.91 -4.06 -32.59
C GLN A 482 -11.97 -2.92 -32.96
N ARG A 483 -11.92 -2.57 -34.24
CA ARG A 483 -11.11 -1.43 -34.67
C ARG A 483 -11.68 -0.78 -35.92
N VAL A 484 -11.31 0.48 -36.09
CA VAL A 484 -11.23 1.09 -37.41
C VAL A 484 -9.81 0.90 -37.88
N LYS A 485 -9.63 0.32 -39.06
CA LYS A 485 -8.34 0.17 -39.72
C LYS A 485 -8.33 1.02 -40.99
N ILE A 486 -7.39 1.95 -41.08
CA ILE A 486 -7.10 2.71 -42.30
C ILE A 486 -5.75 2.23 -42.80
N SER A 487 -5.68 1.78 -44.05
CA SER A 487 -4.44 1.25 -44.59
C SER A 487 -4.25 1.53 -46.07
N ASN A 488 -3.00 1.64 -46.46
CA ASN A 488 -2.58 1.66 -47.85
C ASN A 488 -1.42 0.66 -48.02
N ALA A 489 -1.64 -0.37 -48.84
CA ALA A 489 -0.67 -1.43 -49.08
C ALA A 489 -0.65 -1.81 -50.56
N GLY A 490 0.48 -1.53 -51.22
CA GLY A 490 0.68 -1.83 -52.64
C GLY A 490 -0.34 -1.11 -53.52
N ASN A 491 -1.24 -1.90 -54.12
CA ASN A 491 -2.27 -1.44 -55.06
C ASN A 491 -3.64 -1.22 -54.40
N THR A 492 -3.73 -1.33 -53.07
CA THR A 492 -4.99 -1.30 -52.32
C THR A 492 -4.98 -0.23 -51.24
N ALA A 493 -5.97 0.66 -51.27
CA ALA A 493 -6.32 1.55 -50.17
C ALA A 493 -7.62 1.10 -49.51
N ALA A 494 -7.67 1.10 -48.19
CA ALA A 494 -8.72 0.45 -47.40
C ALA A 494 -9.12 1.25 -46.16
N ILE A 495 -10.43 1.25 -45.87
CA ILE A 495 -10.98 1.55 -44.55
C ILE A 495 -11.85 0.37 -44.13
N ASP A 496 -11.46 -0.32 -43.07
CA ASP A 496 -12.18 -1.48 -42.53
C ASP A 496 -12.80 -1.14 -41.17
N LEU A 497 -14.09 -1.43 -41.02
CA LEU A 497 -14.89 -1.23 -39.81
C LEU A 497 -15.25 -2.61 -39.22
N PHE A 498 -14.52 -3.04 -38.20
CA PHE A 498 -14.70 -4.37 -37.60
C PHE A 498 -15.86 -4.40 -36.59
N ALA A 499 -16.65 -5.47 -36.62
CA ALA A 499 -17.75 -5.69 -35.68
C ALA A 499 -17.27 -6.14 -34.29
N SER A 500 -18.17 -6.14 -33.31
CA SER A 500 -17.85 -6.06 -31.88
C SER A 500 -16.99 -7.20 -31.28
N ARG A 501 -16.72 -8.30 -31.98
CA ARG A 501 -15.96 -9.46 -31.41
C ARG A 501 -15.13 -10.26 -32.41
N SER A 502 -14.97 -9.76 -33.64
CA SER A 502 -14.35 -10.53 -34.72
C SER A 502 -13.25 -9.70 -35.39
N THR A 503 -12.10 -10.32 -35.63
CA THR A 503 -11.02 -9.76 -36.48
C THR A 503 -11.26 -10.01 -37.96
N SER A 504 -12.37 -10.66 -38.30
CA SER A 504 -12.68 -11.16 -39.64
C SER A 504 -13.98 -10.57 -40.18
N ASP A 505 -14.97 -10.29 -39.32
CA ASP A 505 -16.24 -9.71 -39.75
C ASP A 505 -16.14 -8.19 -39.75
N HIS A 506 -16.20 -7.60 -40.94
CA HIS A 506 -16.07 -6.17 -41.13
C HIS A 506 -16.87 -5.67 -42.33
N VAL A 507 -17.24 -4.40 -42.30
CA VAL A 507 -17.62 -3.66 -43.50
C VAL A 507 -16.40 -2.87 -43.92
N GLY A 508 -15.97 -3.02 -45.17
CA GLY A 508 -14.84 -2.28 -45.67
C GLY A 508 -15.16 -1.50 -46.94
N ILE A 509 -14.44 -0.40 -47.07
CA ILE A 509 -14.37 0.43 -48.27
C ILE A 509 -12.98 0.24 -48.85
N TRP A 510 -12.90 -0.32 -50.05
CA TRP A 510 -11.63 -0.58 -50.72
C TRP A 510 -11.56 0.13 -52.06
N TYR A 511 -10.36 0.55 -52.40
CA TYR A 511 -9.99 0.90 -53.75
C TYR A 511 -8.81 0.03 -54.15
N ASP A 512 -9.05 -0.87 -55.10
CA ASP A 512 -8.01 -1.70 -55.70
C ASP A 512 -7.67 -1.16 -57.08
N SER A 513 -6.39 -0.97 -57.35
CA SER A 513 -5.87 -0.69 -58.69
C SER A 513 -4.89 -1.79 -59.09
N PRO A 514 -5.36 -2.98 -59.50
CA PRO A 514 -4.49 -4.09 -59.85
C PRO A 514 -3.66 -3.74 -61.09
N ASP A 515 -2.44 -3.26 -60.83
CA ASP A 515 -1.38 -2.91 -61.77
C ASP A 515 -1.63 -1.68 -62.67
N THR A 516 -0.72 -1.45 -63.62
CA THR A 516 -0.65 -0.28 -64.52
C THR A 516 -1.89 -0.09 -65.40
N ASN A 517 -2.83 -1.04 -65.41
CA ASN A 517 -4.06 -0.94 -66.18
C ASN A 517 -5.21 -0.40 -65.34
N VAL A 518 -5.37 0.92 -65.39
CA VAL A 518 -6.45 1.67 -64.72
C VAL A 518 -7.86 1.17 -65.07
N LEU A 519 -8.05 0.45 -66.19
CA LEU A 519 -9.36 -0.11 -66.58
C LEU A 519 -9.87 -1.21 -65.62
N ASN A 520 -8.98 -1.75 -64.78
CA ASN A 520 -9.31 -2.76 -63.78
C ASN A 520 -9.41 -2.19 -62.37
N SER A 521 -9.24 -0.88 -62.19
CA SER A 521 -9.45 -0.25 -60.89
C SER A 521 -10.90 -0.40 -60.47
N VAL A 522 -11.11 -0.77 -59.20
CA VAL A 522 -12.43 -1.03 -58.64
C VAL A 522 -12.53 -0.46 -57.24
N GLY A 523 -13.52 0.39 -57.04
CA GLY A 523 -13.99 0.81 -55.73
C GLY A 523 -15.02 -0.19 -55.20
N ARG A 524 -14.95 -0.56 -53.93
CA ARG A 524 -15.86 -1.53 -53.33
C ARG A 524 -16.34 -1.07 -51.97
N VAL A 525 -17.59 -1.39 -51.65
CA VAL A 525 -18.15 -1.33 -50.30
C VAL A 525 -18.78 -2.69 -50.02
N LEU A 526 -18.11 -3.54 -49.25
CA LEU A 526 -18.57 -4.91 -49.00
C LEU A 526 -18.65 -5.21 -47.51
N ALA A 527 -19.64 -6.02 -47.14
CA ALA A 527 -19.62 -6.76 -45.89
C ALA A 527 -18.84 -8.06 -46.11
N ILE A 528 -17.81 -8.28 -45.30
CA ILE A 528 -16.94 -9.45 -45.35
C ILE A 528 -17.10 -10.22 -44.05
N SER A 529 -17.17 -11.55 -44.19
CA SER A 529 -16.92 -12.48 -43.10
C SER A 529 -15.66 -13.27 -43.46
N GLY A 530 -14.56 -13.00 -42.76
CA GLY A 530 -13.25 -13.62 -43.02
C GLY A 530 -12.12 -12.62 -43.29
N SER A 531 -10.93 -13.15 -43.59
CA SER A 531 -9.74 -12.35 -43.92
C SER A 531 -9.66 -11.89 -45.39
N SER A 532 -10.65 -12.23 -46.22
CA SER A 532 -10.67 -11.89 -47.65
C SER A 532 -12.11 -11.78 -48.15
N TYR A 533 -12.37 -10.83 -49.06
CA TYR A 533 -13.67 -10.80 -49.74
C TYR A 533 -13.79 -12.02 -50.65
N THR A 534 -14.95 -12.66 -50.63
CA THR A 534 -15.26 -13.78 -51.52
C THR A 534 -16.29 -13.34 -52.55
N ARG A 535 -16.59 -14.20 -53.53
CA ARG A 535 -17.69 -13.96 -54.47
C ARG A 535 -19.03 -13.77 -53.76
N ASP A 536 -19.17 -14.33 -52.56
CA ASP A 536 -20.40 -14.30 -51.78
C ASP A 536 -20.52 -13.07 -50.87
N SER A 537 -19.44 -12.28 -50.67
CA SER A 537 -19.46 -11.05 -49.87
C SER A 537 -20.44 -10.03 -50.44
N PRO A 538 -21.57 -9.74 -49.76
CA PRO A 538 -22.57 -8.82 -50.28
C PRO A 538 -22.04 -7.39 -50.24
N GLY A 539 -22.30 -6.65 -51.32
CA GLY A 539 -21.92 -5.26 -51.39
C GLY A 539 -21.99 -4.67 -52.79
N VAL A 540 -21.39 -3.51 -52.94
CA VAL A 540 -21.37 -2.73 -54.18
C VAL A 540 -19.95 -2.68 -54.71
N GLU A 541 -19.80 -2.87 -56.02
CA GLU A 541 -18.57 -2.64 -56.76
C GLU A 541 -18.79 -1.54 -57.79
N MET A 542 -17.79 -0.69 -57.95
CA MET A 542 -17.77 0.44 -58.87
C MET A 542 -16.50 0.35 -59.69
N TRP A 543 -16.64 0.30 -61.00
CA TRP A 543 -15.52 0.30 -61.94
C TRP A 543 -15.47 1.67 -62.62
N PRO A 544 -14.78 2.66 -62.03
CA PRO A 544 -14.83 4.05 -62.50
C PRO A 544 -14.43 4.17 -63.97
N MET A 545 -13.43 3.40 -64.41
CA MET A 545 -12.94 3.45 -65.79
C MET A 545 -13.79 2.65 -66.79
N ARG A 546 -14.74 1.83 -66.33
CA ARG A 546 -15.72 1.13 -67.19
C ARG A 546 -17.08 1.83 -67.23
N GLY A 547 -17.29 2.84 -66.37
CA GLY A 547 -18.58 3.51 -66.22
C GLY A 547 -19.68 2.60 -65.66
N THR A 548 -19.32 1.51 -64.99
CA THR A 548 -20.26 0.52 -64.48
C THR A 548 -20.22 0.47 -62.95
N PHE A 549 -21.37 0.29 -62.32
CA PHE A 549 -21.49 -0.15 -60.93
C PHE A 549 -22.37 -1.39 -60.87
N GLY A 550 -22.17 -2.23 -59.87
CA GLY A 550 -22.92 -3.46 -59.71
C GLY A 550 -23.03 -3.88 -58.27
N PHE A 551 -24.08 -4.64 -57.97
CA PHE A 551 -24.21 -5.35 -56.71
C PHE A 551 -23.54 -6.72 -56.84
N ARG A 552 -22.73 -7.11 -55.86
CA ARG A 552 -22.11 -8.45 -55.78
C ARG A 552 -22.60 -9.18 -54.53
N GLY A 553 -22.35 -10.49 -54.51
CA GLY A 553 -22.54 -11.33 -53.33
C GLY A 553 -23.94 -11.87 -53.18
N ARG A 554 -24.15 -12.66 -52.12
CA ARG A 554 -25.47 -13.19 -51.78
C ARG A 554 -26.19 -12.18 -50.90
N TRP A 555 -27.00 -11.34 -51.53
CA TRP A 555 -28.09 -10.64 -50.85
C TRP A 555 -29.12 -11.72 -50.53
N GLN A 556 -29.63 -11.82 -49.28
CA GLN A 556 -30.53 -12.91 -48.89
C GLN A 556 -31.65 -13.06 -49.92
N GLN A 557 -31.68 -14.22 -50.61
CA GLN A 557 -32.53 -14.45 -51.78
C GLN A 557 -34.02 -14.62 -51.42
N GLU A 558 -34.31 -14.84 -50.14
CA GLU A 558 -35.66 -14.90 -49.60
C GLU A 558 -35.75 -14.22 -48.24
N THR A 559 -36.33 -13.03 -48.20
CA THR A 559 -36.67 -12.30 -46.97
C THR A 559 -38.19 -12.17 -46.84
N ASP A 560 -38.65 -11.66 -45.71
CA ASP A 560 -40.07 -11.28 -45.50
C ASP A 560 -40.53 -10.12 -46.41
N ALA A 561 -39.58 -9.44 -47.06
CA ALA A 561 -39.80 -8.28 -47.91
C ALA A 561 -39.60 -8.59 -49.40
N THR A 562 -38.74 -9.56 -49.75
CA THR A 562 -38.39 -9.83 -51.16
C THR A 562 -38.10 -11.30 -51.39
N LYS A 563 -38.67 -11.84 -52.47
CA LYS A 563 -38.41 -13.20 -52.97
C LYS A 563 -37.89 -13.13 -54.39
N PHE A 564 -36.74 -13.73 -54.67
CA PHE A 564 -36.19 -13.80 -56.02
C PHE A 564 -36.38 -15.20 -56.61
N VAL A 565 -36.74 -15.25 -57.88
CA VAL A 565 -37.05 -16.49 -58.58
C VAL A 565 -36.38 -16.49 -59.95
N GLU A 566 -35.75 -17.61 -60.29
CA GLU A 566 -35.17 -17.84 -61.61
C GLU A 566 -35.63 -19.20 -62.15
N ILE A 567 -36.12 -19.21 -63.39
CA ILE A 567 -36.38 -20.45 -64.13
C ILE A 567 -35.60 -20.39 -65.43
N PHE A 568 -34.97 -21.51 -65.77
CA PHE A 568 -34.34 -21.69 -67.05
C PHE A 568 -34.89 -22.93 -67.75
N ASN A 569 -35.64 -22.72 -68.83
CA ASN A 569 -36.02 -23.78 -69.74
C ASN A 569 -35.08 -23.76 -70.96
N LYS A 570 -34.08 -24.64 -70.92
CA LYS A 570 -33.07 -24.78 -71.98
C LYS A 570 -33.67 -25.17 -73.34
N ASN A 571 -34.78 -25.90 -73.34
CA ASN A 571 -35.43 -26.43 -74.54
C ASN A 571 -36.54 -25.50 -75.08
N GLY A 572 -36.79 -24.37 -74.40
CA GLY A 572 -37.81 -23.41 -74.79
C GLY A 572 -39.24 -23.95 -74.77
N LEU A 573 -40.16 -23.18 -75.35
CA LEU A 573 -41.53 -23.58 -75.63
C LEU A 573 -41.72 -23.61 -77.15
N ASN A 574 -42.49 -24.56 -77.69
CA ASN A 574 -42.82 -24.55 -79.11
C ASN A 574 -43.62 -23.30 -79.48
N ALA A 575 -43.55 -22.87 -80.74
CA ALA A 575 -44.34 -21.76 -81.26
C ALA A 575 -45.85 -21.96 -80.98
N GLY A 576 -46.50 -20.95 -80.41
CA GLY A 576 -47.91 -21.00 -80.00
C GLY A 576 -48.18 -21.81 -78.72
N ALA A 577 -47.19 -22.51 -78.18
CA ALA A 577 -47.34 -23.23 -76.91
C ALA A 577 -47.27 -22.27 -75.71
N TRP A 578 -47.93 -22.67 -74.64
CA TRP A 578 -47.87 -21.99 -73.36
C TRP A 578 -47.58 -22.96 -72.23
N ALA A 579 -46.99 -22.45 -71.17
CA ALA A 579 -46.82 -23.17 -69.92
C ALA A 579 -47.27 -22.29 -68.77
N GLN A 580 -48.08 -22.87 -67.88
CA GLN A 580 -48.32 -22.29 -66.57
C GLN A 580 -47.27 -22.85 -65.61
N ILE A 581 -46.61 -21.96 -64.89
CA ILE A 581 -45.55 -22.30 -63.97
C ILE A 581 -45.93 -21.71 -62.62
N GLU A 582 -46.15 -22.58 -61.65
CA GLU A 582 -46.26 -22.21 -60.25
C GLU A 582 -44.90 -22.38 -59.58
N ILE A 583 -44.47 -21.36 -58.87
CA ILE A 583 -43.18 -21.36 -58.19
C ILE A 583 -43.43 -21.11 -56.71
N PRO A 584 -43.27 -22.14 -55.85
CA PRO A 584 -43.38 -21.94 -54.42
C PRO A 584 -42.16 -21.17 -53.91
N PHE A 585 -42.39 -20.23 -52.99
CA PHE A 585 -41.32 -19.62 -52.20
C PHE A 585 -40.87 -20.63 -51.13
N GLN A 586 -39.58 -20.63 -50.79
CA GLN A 586 -39.05 -21.49 -49.74
C GLN A 586 -39.66 -21.16 -48.38
N SER A 587 -39.99 -19.88 -48.14
CA SER A 587 -40.83 -19.44 -47.03
C SER A 587 -41.91 -18.45 -47.47
N ALA A 588 -43.10 -18.58 -46.88
CA ALA A 588 -44.20 -17.67 -47.14
C ALA A 588 -43.89 -16.25 -46.63
N PHE A 589 -44.43 -15.22 -47.30
CA PHE A 589 -44.49 -13.87 -46.74
C PHE A 589 -45.26 -13.88 -45.41
N PRO A 590 -44.83 -13.09 -44.41
CA PRO A 590 -45.26 -13.25 -43.02
C PRO A 590 -46.72 -12.85 -42.73
N THR A 591 -47.41 -12.17 -43.65
CA THR A 591 -48.80 -11.75 -43.44
C THR A 591 -49.70 -12.04 -44.63
N ASN A 592 -50.95 -12.39 -44.35
CA ASN A 592 -51.97 -12.62 -45.38
C ASN A 592 -52.43 -11.32 -46.09
N ASN A 593 -52.00 -10.15 -45.60
CA ASN A 593 -52.37 -8.81 -46.11
C ASN A 593 -51.20 -8.09 -46.80
N SER A 594 -50.17 -8.82 -47.21
CA SER A 594 -49.04 -8.26 -47.94
C SER A 594 -49.49 -7.76 -49.33
N LEU A 595 -49.24 -6.49 -49.64
CA LEU A 595 -49.36 -5.97 -51.01
C LEU A 595 -48.14 -6.48 -51.78
N LEU A 596 -48.35 -7.54 -52.57
CA LEU A 596 -47.27 -8.20 -53.31
C LEU A 596 -47.15 -7.60 -54.71
N PHE A 597 -45.95 -7.11 -55.04
CA PHE A 597 -45.65 -6.52 -56.33
C PHE A 597 -44.65 -7.39 -57.10
N PRO A 598 -45.05 -8.01 -58.22
CA PRO A 598 -44.14 -8.79 -59.04
C PRO A 598 -43.38 -7.88 -60.03
N LEU A 599 -42.07 -8.08 -60.14
CA LEU A 599 -41.29 -7.67 -61.30
C LEU A 599 -40.84 -8.92 -62.02
N VAL A 600 -41.31 -9.11 -63.25
CA VAL A 600 -40.95 -10.27 -64.06
C VAL A 600 -40.24 -9.79 -65.31
N SER A 601 -39.14 -10.45 -65.62
CA SER A 601 -38.38 -10.29 -66.85
C SER A 601 -38.21 -11.64 -67.52
N ALA A 602 -38.34 -11.65 -68.84
CA ALA A 602 -38.04 -12.80 -69.68
C ALA A 602 -36.88 -12.45 -70.61
N GLU A 603 -35.80 -13.21 -70.51
CA GLU A 603 -34.73 -13.20 -71.50
C GLU A 603 -35.05 -14.28 -72.53
N ARG A 604 -35.07 -13.88 -73.81
CA ARG A 604 -35.39 -14.75 -74.94
C ARG A 604 -34.13 -15.15 -75.72
N GLY A 605 -34.03 -16.42 -76.11
CA GLY A 605 -33.14 -16.83 -77.18
C GLY A 605 -33.51 -16.18 -78.52
N ALA A 606 -32.57 -16.10 -79.45
CA ALA A 606 -32.80 -15.47 -80.76
C ALA A 606 -34.06 -16.01 -81.46
N GLY A 607 -34.97 -15.12 -81.87
CA GLY A 607 -36.17 -15.46 -82.64
C GLY A 607 -37.37 -16.01 -81.85
N ALA A 608 -37.32 -16.07 -80.51
CA ALA A 608 -38.48 -16.33 -79.67
C ALA A 608 -39.17 -15.01 -79.28
N ASP A 609 -40.49 -14.91 -79.42
CA ASP A 609 -41.28 -13.82 -78.85
C ASP A 609 -42.08 -14.35 -77.67
N VAL A 610 -41.71 -13.93 -76.46
CA VAL A 610 -42.25 -14.52 -75.23
C VAL A 610 -43.02 -13.45 -74.49
N VAL A 611 -44.26 -13.78 -74.14
CA VAL A 611 -45.08 -12.97 -73.24
C VAL A 611 -45.24 -13.72 -71.94
N VAL A 612 -44.96 -13.03 -70.83
CA VAL A 612 -45.16 -13.55 -69.49
C VAL A 612 -46.26 -12.74 -68.82
N MET A 613 -47.24 -13.44 -68.26
CA MET A 613 -48.34 -12.85 -67.52
C MET A 613 -48.33 -13.44 -66.11
N VAL A 614 -48.36 -12.60 -65.09
CA VAL A 614 -48.55 -13.05 -63.72
C VAL A 614 -50.03 -13.33 -63.53
N GLN A 615 -50.37 -14.59 -63.24
CA GLN A 615 -51.75 -15.04 -63.11
C GLN A 615 -52.24 -14.88 -61.68
N SER A 616 -51.40 -15.21 -60.70
CA SER A 616 -51.68 -15.00 -59.27
C SER A 616 -50.39 -14.87 -58.48
N ILE A 617 -50.47 -14.18 -57.35
CA ILE A 617 -49.42 -14.13 -56.35
C ILE A 617 -50.08 -14.36 -55.01
N THR A 618 -49.54 -15.29 -54.24
CA THR A 618 -49.95 -15.56 -52.86
C THR A 618 -48.76 -15.33 -51.94
N ALA A 619 -48.99 -15.41 -50.63
CA ALA A 619 -47.91 -15.37 -49.66
C ALA A 619 -46.86 -16.47 -49.91
N SER A 620 -47.24 -17.60 -50.52
CA SER A 620 -46.39 -18.80 -50.63
C SER A 620 -45.95 -19.13 -52.05
N SER A 621 -46.52 -18.51 -53.08
CA SER A 621 -46.16 -18.80 -54.47
C SER A 621 -46.47 -17.66 -55.43
N ILE A 622 -45.76 -17.65 -56.56
CA ILE A 622 -46.13 -16.88 -57.74
C ILE A 622 -46.48 -17.84 -58.88
N THR A 623 -47.63 -17.62 -59.52
CA THR A 623 -48.05 -18.35 -60.71
C THR A 623 -47.97 -17.45 -61.92
N MET A 624 -47.26 -17.91 -62.95
CA MET A 624 -47.07 -17.18 -64.20
C MET A 624 -47.47 -18.06 -65.39
N VAL A 625 -48.07 -17.43 -66.40
CA VAL A 625 -48.30 -18.04 -67.71
C VAL A 625 -47.31 -17.46 -68.68
N VAL A 626 -46.54 -18.34 -69.32
CA VAL A 626 -45.53 -18.00 -70.31
C VAL A 626 -46.02 -18.51 -71.64
N VAL A 627 -46.18 -17.61 -72.61
CA VAL A 627 -46.67 -17.91 -73.95
C VAL A 627 -45.58 -17.59 -74.95
N ASN A 628 -45.22 -18.58 -75.78
CA ASN A 628 -44.40 -18.31 -76.95
C ASN A 628 -45.32 -17.86 -78.11
N LYS A 629 -45.28 -16.56 -78.42
CA LYS A 629 -46.03 -15.93 -79.50
C LYS A 629 -45.32 -15.97 -80.86
N SER A 630 -44.17 -16.65 -80.97
CA SER A 630 -43.51 -16.82 -82.27
C SER A 630 -44.42 -17.55 -83.27
N ASN A 631 -44.38 -17.10 -84.53
CA ASN A 631 -45.22 -17.63 -85.61
C ASN A 631 -44.68 -18.94 -86.24
N SER A 632 -43.47 -19.39 -85.90
CA SER A 632 -42.90 -20.65 -86.41
C SER A 632 -41.74 -21.18 -85.56
N GLY A 633 -41.80 -22.46 -85.19
CA GLY A 633 -40.67 -23.40 -84.97
C GLY A 633 -39.57 -23.12 -83.95
N ASN A 634 -39.46 -21.93 -83.34
CA ASN A 634 -38.33 -21.62 -82.46
C ASN A 634 -38.60 -21.92 -80.99
N SER A 635 -38.01 -23.02 -80.51
CA SER A 635 -37.93 -23.43 -79.09
C SER A 635 -36.64 -22.92 -78.43
N GLY A 636 -36.26 -21.66 -78.71
CA GLY A 636 -35.06 -21.07 -78.11
C GLY A 636 -35.16 -21.06 -76.58
N ALA A 637 -34.01 -21.14 -75.88
CA ALA A 637 -34.00 -21.15 -74.42
C ALA A 637 -34.76 -19.95 -73.86
N ILE A 638 -35.62 -20.20 -72.87
CA ILE A 638 -36.38 -19.16 -72.18
C ILE A 638 -35.84 -19.08 -70.76
N LYS A 639 -35.35 -17.90 -70.38
CA LYS A 639 -34.94 -17.62 -69.01
C LYS A 639 -35.90 -16.61 -68.41
N LEU A 640 -36.49 -16.95 -67.28
CA LEU A 640 -37.41 -16.10 -66.54
C LEU A 640 -36.74 -15.69 -65.24
N ARG A 641 -36.78 -14.40 -64.92
CA ARG A 641 -36.39 -13.88 -63.62
C ARG A 641 -37.56 -13.11 -63.06
N ALA A 642 -37.94 -13.41 -61.84
CA ALA A 642 -38.95 -12.67 -61.12
C ALA A 642 -38.41 -12.22 -59.76
N ALA A 643 -38.83 -11.03 -59.33
CA ALA A 643 -38.68 -10.56 -57.97
C ALA A 643 -40.07 -10.20 -57.46
N VAL A 644 -40.47 -10.71 -56.30
CA VAL A 644 -41.73 -10.33 -55.65
C VAL A 644 -41.39 -9.51 -54.42
N PHE A 645 -41.92 -8.30 -54.36
CA PHE A 645 -41.73 -7.38 -53.24
C PHE A 645 -43.00 -7.36 -52.39
N ASN A 646 -42.86 -7.49 -51.08
CA ASN A 646 -43.92 -7.19 -50.13
C ASN A 646 -43.83 -5.71 -49.76
N LEU A 647 -44.76 -4.89 -50.23
CA LEU A 647 -44.77 -3.45 -49.98
C LEU A 647 -45.30 -3.07 -48.58
N ASN A 648 -45.78 -4.05 -47.82
CA ASN A 648 -46.29 -3.89 -46.46
C ASN A 648 -45.36 -4.48 -45.39
N SER A 649 -44.13 -4.89 -45.75
CA SER A 649 -43.13 -5.43 -44.82
C SER A 649 -42.38 -4.35 -44.05
#